data_AF-A0A5N5QAC5-F1
#
_entry.id   AF-A0A5N5QAC5-F1
#
_cell.length_a   1.000
_cell.length_b   1.000
_cell.length_c   1.000
_cell.angle_alpha   90.00
_cell.angle_beta   90.00
_cell.angle_gamma   90.00
#
_symmetry.space_group_name_H-M   'P 1'
#
loop_
_entity.id
_entity.type
_entity.pdbx_description
1 polymer ?
#
loop_
_entity_poly.entity_id
_entity_poly.type
_entity_poly.pdbx_seq_one_letter_code
_entity_poly.pdbx_strand_id
1 'polypeptide(L)'
;MAPIETLEQVVQSSQTQLSQEPAAHANLLRNLAKKQGGNLILGSLLPVAPPTPVADDAPTAGEAAAPAEPPIPPQNDPLDIIDPVHCTIACLFILSARLLPESPAPVPLQHLSNFCANFNPEHAMMAPERVTMLAQGIYSLGERNQALQDTIPLLMSLVRRYPPHLGYLTTIHPILLATRHFTTVVPILAEGITEIDTQISDVQYTDNLQYHYLGGCIYAALKMFKEAEDFFETTVTAPATVASAIQIEAYKKLTLIQLILYGEPRSPPRYVSGVVTRAYKTQSPYLSFAKSYGVANPNEIPVSDAEAFSKDNNTGLVKQALARIPHWAIHKLTKVYVSLSLGEIAQAIKSPDPLLVRALIQTMISTGEIHATVSPSGIVKFEDAPVKMMSEPEGERMLSLARAQCLKLMELDRQIAKSKPYLSAALREREHNAVDYGGSGYMGEEADYPGALGLKTRGGMGTWDEEIGPPELGASYSITKLFRSNPRQTTSFELRASWVLRPPCFWVFVPFCLREVFLVPSPKLGAALGVVGAGNLFKAPSSGFLPTILFRQATKFHPSPLLWAALGTWKAPPGQVGDAVKVALKAGYRHIDGAWIYRNEEEVGQAIKESGIDRKDLWLTSKLWNTFHKPEDVEGALDQTLQRLQTNYLDLYLMHWPVAFKEPGPNDEIRVDYELTENPLLTWKKLEEMVAKGKVRNIGVSNFNIRRLTNLTNAPDIRIKPAINQVELNYFNPQPALVKWSKENNVLLESYSPLGSNDQVGESLKNPTVQEISKELGVTPAQVIISWHVQRGTVVLPKSVTPSRIEENLHVFKLTEEQFNKLEKAAASHPPHRVVDPSKKWGVDIFEDSKQ
;
A
#
# COMPACT_ATOMS: atom_id res chain seq x y z
N MET A 1 56.23 -36.69 -7.46
CA MET A 1 56.19 -36.58 -5.99
C MET A 1 57.01 -35.37 -5.60
N ALA A 2 56.32 -34.24 -5.38
CA ALA A 2 56.85 -33.09 -4.66
C ALA A 2 56.10 -33.05 -3.31
N PRO A 3 56.70 -32.58 -2.21
CA PRO A 3 56.07 -32.63 -0.90
C PRO A 3 54.85 -31.70 -0.89
N ILE A 4 53.76 -32.19 -0.31
CA ILE A 4 52.61 -31.36 0.06
C ILE A 4 53.06 -30.49 1.23
N GLU A 5 53.16 -29.18 1.02
CA GLU A 5 53.47 -28.22 2.08
C GLU A 5 52.37 -28.27 3.16
N THR A 6 52.77 -28.30 4.42
CA THR A 6 51.84 -28.25 5.56
C THR A 6 51.32 -26.84 5.77
N LEU A 7 50.12 -26.72 6.34
CA LEU A 7 49.44 -25.43 6.59
C LEU A 7 50.31 -24.41 7.35
N GLU A 8 51.22 -24.88 8.19
CA GLU A 8 52.19 -24.05 8.93
C GLU A 8 53.24 -23.37 8.02
N GLN A 9 53.66 -24.04 6.93
CA GLN A 9 54.61 -23.47 5.96
C GLN A 9 53.94 -22.40 5.08
N VAL A 10 52.65 -22.57 4.77
CA VAL A 10 51.85 -21.55 4.07
C VAL A 10 51.67 -20.31 4.95
N VAL A 11 51.42 -20.49 6.25
CA VAL A 11 51.28 -19.40 7.23
C VAL A 11 52.59 -18.62 7.42
N GLN A 12 53.75 -19.30 7.46
CA GLN A 12 55.05 -18.61 7.52
C GLN A 12 55.41 -17.86 6.24
N SER A 13 55.06 -18.41 5.05
CA SER A 13 55.29 -17.71 3.78
C SER A 13 54.36 -16.50 3.58
N SER A 14 53.16 -16.54 4.15
CA SER A 14 52.16 -15.46 4.07
C SER A 14 52.49 -14.28 4.99
N GLN A 15 53.17 -14.52 6.12
CA GLN A 15 53.61 -13.46 7.03
C GLN A 15 54.65 -12.52 6.41
N THR A 16 55.40 -12.93 5.40
CA THR A 16 56.41 -12.08 4.74
C THR A 16 55.85 -11.25 3.57
N GLN A 17 54.61 -11.52 3.09
CA GLN A 17 53.98 -10.81 1.96
C GLN A 17 52.76 -9.96 2.36
N LEU A 18 52.43 -9.89 3.64
CA LEU A 18 51.25 -9.21 4.19
C LEU A 18 51.28 -7.67 4.13
N SER A 19 52.26 -7.07 3.46
CA SER A 19 52.45 -5.62 3.44
C SER A 19 52.08 -4.92 2.14
N GLN A 20 51.70 -5.62 1.05
CA GLN A 20 51.61 -4.94 -0.25
C GLN A 20 50.29 -4.98 -1.03
N GLU A 21 49.32 -5.88 -0.83
CA GLU A 21 47.98 -5.71 -1.47
C GLU A 21 46.88 -6.67 -0.93
N PRO A 22 45.99 -6.22 -0.02
CA PRO A 22 44.96 -7.07 0.61
C PRO A 22 43.83 -7.53 -0.35
N ALA A 23 43.49 -6.70 -1.34
CA ALA A 23 42.35 -6.93 -2.24
C ALA A 23 42.59 -8.05 -3.27
N ALA A 24 43.85 -8.26 -3.69
CA ALA A 24 44.22 -9.31 -4.62
C ALA A 24 44.13 -10.70 -3.97
N HIS A 25 44.46 -10.80 -2.68
CA HIS A 25 44.47 -12.04 -1.91
C HIS A 25 43.04 -12.53 -1.58
N ALA A 26 42.13 -11.61 -1.26
CA ALA A 26 40.70 -11.93 -1.06
C ALA A 26 40.03 -12.48 -2.33
N ASN A 27 40.44 -12.00 -3.51
CA ASN A 27 39.95 -12.49 -4.80
C ASN A 27 40.51 -13.88 -5.16
N LEU A 28 41.75 -14.19 -4.78
CA LEU A 28 42.36 -15.51 -4.97
C LEU A 28 41.64 -16.59 -4.14
N LEU A 29 41.32 -16.27 -2.88
CA LEU A 29 40.59 -17.17 -1.97
C LEU A 29 39.12 -17.36 -2.39
N ARG A 30 38.44 -16.30 -2.87
CA ARG A 30 37.10 -16.42 -3.50
C ARG A 30 37.09 -17.33 -4.73
N ASN A 31 38.13 -17.26 -5.57
CA ASN A 31 38.22 -18.06 -6.79
C ASN A 31 38.54 -19.53 -6.48
N LEU A 32 39.24 -19.82 -5.38
CA LEU A 32 39.45 -21.18 -4.87
C LEU A 32 38.15 -21.79 -4.31
N ALA A 33 37.36 -21.00 -3.56
CA ALA A 33 36.06 -21.43 -3.05
C ALA A 33 35.02 -21.71 -4.17
N LYS A 34 35.04 -20.94 -5.27
CA LYS A 34 34.22 -21.21 -6.46
C LYS A 34 34.62 -22.50 -7.20
N LYS A 35 35.86 -22.96 -7.04
CA LYS A 35 36.40 -24.12 -7.76
C LYS A 35 36.04 -25.48 -7.13
N GLN A 36 35.51 -25.50 -5.91
CA GLN A 36 35.18 -26.74 -5.18
C GLN A 36 33.68 -27.09 -5.08
N GLY A 37 32.79 -26.38 -5.77
CA GLY A 37 31.41 -26.82 -6.02
C GLY A 37 30.48 -26.76 -4.80
N GLY A 38 29.48 -25.88 -4.89
CA GLY A 38 28.41 -25.80 -3.90
C GLY A 38 27.47 -27.00 -3.95
N ASN A 39 27.14 -27.54 -2.76
CA ASN A 39 25.82 -28.05 -2.39
C ASN A 39 25.89 -28.63 -0.97
N LEU A 40 25.12 -28.08 -0.04
CA LEU A 40 24.46 -28.85 1.03
C LEU A 40 23.36 -28.01 1.67
N ILE A 41 22.13 -28.29 1.23
CA ILE A 41 20.87 -27.97 1.88
C ILE A 41 20.70 -28.91 3.07
N LEU A 42 20.20 -28.41 4.21
CA LEU A 42 19.26 -29.04 5.17
C LEU A 42 19.12 -28.06 6.36
N GLY A 43 17.97 -27.63 6.85
CA GLY A 43 16.65 -28.26 6.84
C GLY A 43 16.26 -28.71 8.26
N SER A 44 16.18 -27.82 9.25
CA SER A 44 15.54 -28.11 10.55
C SER A 44 15.37 -26.87 11.44
N LEU A 45 14.24 -26.17 11.31
CA LEU A 45 13.74 -25.25 12.34
C LEU A 45 12.23 -25.49 12.53
N LEU A 46 11.87 -26.60 13.17
CA LEU A 46 10.60 -26.81 13.88
C LEU A 46 10.85 -27.71 15.12
N PRO A 47 10.03 -27.57 16.18
CA PRO A 47 10.43 -27.87 17.56
C PRO A 47 10.28 -29.35 17.92
N VAL A 48 11.23 -29.89 18.69
CA VAL A 48 11.13 -31.22 19.30
C VAL A 48 10.56 -31.07 20.72
N ALA A 49 9.52 -31.86 21.00
CA ALA A 49 8.84 -32.02 22.30
C ALA A 49 9.79 -32.54 23.40
N PRO A 50 9.46 -32.36 24.70
CA PRO A 50 10.36 -32.79 25.78
C PRO A 50 10.42 -34.33 25.87
N PRO A 51 11.59 -34.92 26.20
CA PRO A 51 11.71 -36.37 26.33
C PRO A 51 11.11 -36.86 27.65
N THR A 52 10.36 -37.96 27.56
CA THR A 52 10.03 -38.85 28.68
C THR A 52 11.24 -39.75 28.99
N PRO A 53 11.42 -40.21 30.25
CA PRO A 53 12.59 -40.99 30.63
C PRO A 53 12.43 -42.45 30.19
N VAL A 54 13.45 -43.01 29.56
CA VAL A 54 13.58 -44.46 29.32
C VAL A 54 14.82 -44.97 30.04
N ALA A 55 14.63 -46.12 30.65
CA ALA A 55 15.44 -46.77 31.66
C ALA A 55 16.80 -47.29 31.16
N ASP A 56 17.65 -47.57 32.16
CA ASP A 56 18.97 -48.19 32.11
C ASP A 56 19.02 -49.44 31.21
N ASP A 57 20.08 -49.52 30.40
CA ASP A 57 20.70 -50.79 30.04
C ASP A 57 22.23 -50.58 29.90
N ALA A 58 22.97 -51.35 30.69
CA ALA A 58 24.43 -51.35 30.74
C ALA A 58 25.03 -52.16 29.58
N PRO A 59 26.22 -51.80 29.07
CA PRO A 59 27.05 -52.74 28.34
C PRO A 59 28.29 -53.16 29.13
N THR A 60 28.56 -54.46 28.99
CA THR A 60 29.65 -55.26 29.51
C THR A 60 31.03 -54.87 28.97
N ALA A 61 32.03 -55.23 29.77
CA ALA A 61 33.44 -54.92 29.63
C ALA A 61 34.15 -55.65 28.47
N GLY A 62 35.18 -54.99 27.93
CA GLY A 62 36.37 -55.64 27.37
C GLY A 62 36.90 -55.02 26.08
N GLU A 63 37.85 -54.10 26.18
CA GLU A 63 39.18 -54.23 25.54
C GLU A 63 40.11 -53.06 25.92
N ALA A 64 41.40 -53.35 25.94
CA ALA A 64 42.43 -52.78 26.79
C ALA A 64 42.86 -51.33 26.47
N ALA A 65 43.11 -50.58 27.53
CA ALA A 65 43.72 -49.25 27.51
C ALA A 65 45.22 -49.33 27.15
N ALA A 66 45.63 -48.53 26.16
CA ALA A 66 47.02 -48.11 25.97
C ALA A 66 47.32 -46.91 26.91
N PRO A 67 48.55 -46.76 27.41
CA PRO A 67 48.85 -45.80 28.46
C PRO A 67 48.72 -44.36 27.95
N ALA A 68 48.05 -43.53 28.76
CA ALA A 68 47.99 -42.09 28.56
C ALA A 68 49.40 -41.50 28.44
N GLU A 69 49.69 -40.85 27.31
CA GLU A 69 50.80 -39.92 27.23
C GLU A 69 50.59 -38.79 28.26
N PRO A 70 51.66 -38.32 28.93
CA PRO A 70 51.54 -37.25 29.90
C PRO A 70 51.06 -35.97 29.21
N PRO A 71 50.22 -35.14 29.86
CA PRO A 71 49.75 -33.89 29.27
C PRO A 71 50.96 -33.00 28.98
N ILE A 72 51.19 -32.74 27.70
CA ILE A 72 52.11 -31.73 27.23
C ILE A 72 51.68 -30.40 27.88
N PRO A 73 52.58 -29.66 28.55
CA PRO A 73 52.23 -28.37 29.15
C PRO A 73 51.70 -27.43 28.06
N PRO A 74 50.69 -26.59 28.34
CA PRO A 74 50.00 -25.82 27.31
C PRO A 74 50.99 -24.86 26.65
N GLN A 75 51.46 -25.23 25.46
CA GLN A 75 52.04 -24.27 24.54
C GLN A 75 50.93 -23.30 24.19
N ASN A 76 51.09 -22.05 24.64
CA ASN A 76 50.23 -20.87 24.47
C ASN A 76 49.06 -21.08 23.50
N ASP A 77 47.82 -20.95 23.99
CA ASP A 77 46.66 -20.94 23.10
C ASP A 77 46.91 -19.85 22.03
N PRO A 78 46.75 -20.14 20.73
CA PRO A 78 46.82 -19.11 19.69
C PRO A 78 46.01 -17.84 20.03
N LEU A 79 44.91 -17.97 20.77
CA LEU A 79 44.09 -16.85 21.23
C LEU A 79 44.72 -16.01 22.36
N ASP A 80 45.78 -16.49 23.03
CA ASP A 80 46.59 -15.71 23.99
C ASP A 80 47.59 -14.78 23.29
N ILE A 81 48.02 -15.14 22.07
CA ILE A 81 49.07 -14.43 21.33
C ILE A 81 48.47 -13.42 20.35
N ILE A 82 47.31 -13.74 19.75
CA ILE A 82 46.72 -12.95 18.67
C ILE A 82 45.87 -11.80 19.24
N ASP A 83 46.19 -10.57 18.83
CA ASP A 83 45.40 -9.39 19.18
C ASP A 83 44.09 -9.32 18.36
N PRO A 84 42.90 -9.31 19.00
CA PRO A 84 41.62 -9.23 18.30
C PRO A 84 41.43 -7.94 17.48
N VAL A 85 42.14 -6.85 17.78
CA VAL A 85 42.01 -5.57 17.04
C VAL A 85 42.71 -5.66 15.68
N HIS A 86 43.97 -6.08 15.67
CA HIS A 86 44.81 -6.11 14.47
C HIS A 86 44.58 -7.37 13.64
N CYS A 87 44.28 -8.50 14.28
CA CYS A 87 44.15 -9.82 13.64
C CYS A 87 42.72 -10.38 13.76
N THR A 88 41.71 -9.50 13.64
CA THR A 88 40.28 -9.84 13.78
C THR A 88 39.85 -11.06 12.96
N ILE A 89 40.26 -11.14 11.68
CA ILE A 89 39.88 -12.25 10.80
C ILE A 89 40.44 -13.58 11.32
N ALA A 90 41.71 -13.63 11.72
CA ALA A 90 42.32 -14.84 12.26
C ALA A 90 41.59 -15.31 13.54
N CYS A 91 41.31 -14.38 14.46
CA CYS A 91 40.53 -14.66 15.66
C CYS A 91 39.11 -15.19 15.33
N LEU A 92 38.42 -14.58 14.36
CA LEU A 92 37.09 -15.02 13.92
C LEU A 92 37.10 -16.46 13.42
N PHE A 93 38.07 -16.84 12.60
CA PHE A 93 38.17 -18.20 12.07
C PHE A 93 38.44 -19.23 13.18
N ILE A 94 39.33 -18.91 14.13
CA ILE A 94 39.65 -19.81 15.25
C ILE A 94 38.44 -19.94 16.19
N LEU A 95 37.84 -18.82 16.59
CA LEU A 95 36.71 -18.82 17.54
C LEU A 95 35.47 -19.48 16.94
N SER A 96 35.10 -19.16 15.70
CA SER A 96 33.94 -19.77 15.02
C SER A 96 34.11 -21.28 14.83
N ALA A 97 35.32 -21.75 14.51
CA ALA A 97 35.60 -23.17 14.38
C ALA A 97 35.54 -23.90 15.74
N ARG A 98 36.12 -23.31 16.80
CA ARG A 98 36.16 -23.95 18.13
C ARG A 98 34.83 -23.95 18.87
N LEU A 99 33.87 -23.11 18.46
CA LEU A 99 32.52 -23.10 19.04
C LEU A 99 31.58 -24.18 18.47
N LEU A 100 31.99 -24.85 17.39
CA LEU A 100 31.23 -25.96 16.83
C LEU A 100 31.10 -27.13 17.84
N PRO A 101 29.99 -27.89 17.83
CA PRO A 101 29.76 -28.98 18.78
C PRO A 101 30.87 -30.05 18.78
N GLU A 102 31.50 -30.28 17.63
CA GLU A 102 32.52 -31.30 17.39
C GLU A 102 33.96 -30.82 17.70
N SER A 103 34.12 -29.60 18.23
CA SER A 103 35.45 -29.05 18.51
C SER A 103 36.15 -29.79 19.66
N PRO A 104 37.42 -30.24 19.48
CA PRO A 104 38.18 -30.91 20.53
C PRO A 104 38.67 -29.94 21.63
N ALA A 105 38.62 -28.63 21.39
CA ALA A 105 39.11 -27.60 22.30
C ALA A 105 37.97 -26.60 22.64
N PRO A 106 37.44 -26.60 23.88
CA PRO A 106 36.44 -25.63 24.29
C PRO A 106 37.05 -24.23 24.39
N VAL A 107 36.31 -23.20 23.97
CA VAL A 107 36.77 -21.80 24.06
C VAL A 107 36.44 -21.23 25.44
N PRO A 108 37.42 -20.74 26.22
CA PRO A 108 37.14 -20.02 27.46
C PRO A 108 36.32 -18.73 27.19
N LEU A 109 35.33 -18.46 28.05
CA LEU A 109 34.48 -17.26 27.94
C LEU A 109 35.28 -15.95 27.93
N GLN A 110 36.47 -15.93 28.56
CA GLN A 110 37.36 -14.77 28.58
C GLN A 110 37.85 -14.38 27.17
N HIS A 111 38.20 -15.34 26.31
CA HIS A 111 38.62 -15.03 24.94
C HIS A 111 37.45 -14.53 24.09
N LEU A 112 36.25 -15.09 24.29
CA LEU A 112 35.03 -14.60 23.63
C LEU A 112 34.69 -13.18 24.05
N SER A 113 34.77 -12.89 25.36
CA SER A 113 34.55 -11.55 25.90
C SER A 113 35.57 -10.55 25.36
N ASN A 114 36.86 -10.91 25.38
CA ASN A 114 37.93 -10.08 24.83
C ASN A 114 37.73 -9.79 23.34
N PHE A 115 37.38 -10.80 22.56
CA PHE A 115 37.11 -10.63 21.13
C PHE A 115 35.90 -9.70 20.91
N CYS A 116 34.74 -10.00 21.51
CA CYS A 116 33.52 -9.21 21.34
C CYS A 116 33.68 -7.75 21.80
N ALA A 117 34.55 -7.48 22.76
CA ALA A 117 34.84 -6.14 23.26
C ALA A 117 35.79 -5.34 22.37
N ASN A 118 36.71 -6.00 21.66
CA ASN A 118 37.85 -5.31 21.03
C ASN A 118 37.98 -5.49 19.51
N PHE A 119 37.27 -6.43 18.87
CA PHE A 119 37.42 -6.67 17.42
C PHE A 119 37.26 -5.41 16.56
N ASN A 120 37.94 -5.36 15.40
CA ASN A 120 37.76 -4.31 14.40
C ASN A 120 36.55 -4.65 13.49
N PRO A 121 35.50 -3.82 13.47
CA PRO A 121 34.31 -4.06 12.64
C PRO A 121 34.59 -4.17 11.15
N GLU A 122 35.46 -3.31 10.59
CA GLU A 122 35.77 -3.30 9.15
C GLU A 122 36.41 -4.61 8.71
N HIS A 123 37.30 -5.17 9.55
CA HIS A 123 37.90 -6.48 9.30
C HIS A 123 36.87 -7.61 9.41
N ALA A 124 35.95 -7.54 10.39
CA ALA A 124 34.90 -8.53 10.56
C ALA A 124 33.92 -8.55 9.37
N MET A 125 33.62 -7.38 8.77
CA MET A 125 32.78 -7.27 7.58
C MET A 125 33.37 -7.98 6.35
N MET A 126 34.67 -8.26 6.32
CA MET A 126 35.29 -9.02 5.23
C MET A 126 34.97 -10.52 5.27
N ALA A 127 34.51 -11.04 6.42
CA ALA A 127 34.18 -12.45 6.63
C ALA A 127 32.82 -12.62 7.34
N PRO A 128 31.71 -12.18 6.72
CA PRO A 128 30.40 -12.14 7.35
C PRO A 128 29.89 -13.51 7.79
N GLU A 129 30.17 -14.58 7.02
CA GLU A 129 29.75 -15.94 7.40
C GLU A 129 30.34 -16.37 8.75
N ARG A 130 31.58 -15.94 9.04
CA ARG A 130 32.28 -16.28 10.28
C ARG A 130 31.72 -15.55 11.48
N VAL A 131 31.24 -14.33 11.28
CA VAL A 131 30.55 -13.57 12.33
C VAL A 131 29.21 -14.24 12.66
N THR A 132 28.47 -14.70 11.65
CA THR A 132 27.23 -15.46 11.84
C THR A 132 27.49 -16.77 12.57
N MET A 133 28.52 -17.54 12.16
CA MET A 133 28.92 -18.77 12.86
C MET A 133 29.34 -18.51 14.31
N LEU A 134 30.07 -17.43 14.58
CA LEU A 134 30.45 -17.02 15.92
C LEU A 134 29.21 -16.73 16.78
N ALA A 135 28.26 -15.94 16.27
CA ALA A 135 27.03 -15.60 16.99
C ALA A 135 26.17 -16.86 17.28
N GLN A 136 26.01 -17.74 16.29
CA GLN A 136 25.32 -19.03 16.47
C GLN A 136 26.05 -19.90 17.50
N GLY A 137 27.38 -19.97 17.43
CA GLY A 137 28.21 -20.72 18.37
C GLY A 137 28.08 -20.22 19.81
N ILE A 138 28.07 -18.90 20.01
CA ILE A 138 27.84 -18.27 21.33
C ILE A 138 26.44 -18.62 21.86
N TYR A 139 25.41 -18.52 21.02
CA TYR A 139 24.04 -18.90 21.39
C TYR A 139 23.93 -20.39 21.76
N SER A 140 24.47 -21.28 20.94
CA SER A 140 24.47 -22.73 21.18
C SER A 140 25.31 -23.12 22.40
N LEU A 141 26.37 -22.38 22.73
CA LEU A 141 27.13 -22.59 23.97
C LEU A 141 26.27 -22.27 25.20
N GLY A 142 25.54 -21.15 25.17
CA GLY A 142 24.63 -20.75 26.25
C GLY A 142 23.48 -21.74 26.45
N GLU A 143 22.88 -22.24 25.36
CA GLU A 143 21.84 -23.28 25.40
C GLU A 143 22.37 -24.60 25.99
N ARG A 144 23.52 -25.09 25.50
CA ARG A 144 24.13 -26.35 25.99
C ARG A 144 24.45 -26.30 27.48
N ASN A 145 24.93 -25.16 27.96
CA ASN A 145 25.32 -24.98 29.35
C ASN A 145 24.16 -24.49 30.24
N GLN A 146 22.95 -24.32 29.69
CA GLN A 146 21.80 -23.71 30.37
C GLN A 146 22.12 -22.33 31.00
N ALA A 147 23.11 -21.63 30.44
CA ALA A 147 23.68 -20.38 30.93
C ALA A 147 23.58 -19.27 29.88
N LEU A 148 22.41 -19.15 29.23
CA LEU A 148 22.17 -18.12 28.22
C LEU A 148 22.44 -16.70 28.74
N GLN A 149 22.18 -16.45 30.04
CA GLN A 149 22.40 -15.14 30.67
C GLN A 149 23.83 -14.63 30.53
N ASP A 150 24.82 -15.52 30.58
CA ASP A 150 26.24 -15.17 30.47
C ASP A 150 26.66 -14.85 29.03
N THR A 151 25.93 -15.38 28.06
CA THR A 151 26.21 -15.21 26.62
C THR A 151 25.53 -13.98 26.00
N ILE A 152 24.45 -13.48 26.60
CA ILE A 152 23.70 -12.31 26.11
C ILE A 152 24.58 -11.06 26.02
N PRO A 153 25.42 -10.70 27.00
CA PRO A 153 26.32 -9.54 26.88
C PRO A 153 27.26 -9.63 25.67
N LEU A 154 27.71 -10.84 25.33
CA LEU A 154 28.56 -11.09 24.16
C LEU A 154 27.81 -10.82 22.86
N LEU A 155 26.60 -11.37 22.72
CA LEU A 155 25.73 -11.12 21.55
C LEU A 155 25.33 -9.66 21.44
N MET A 156 25.04 -8.99 22.56
CA MET A 156 24.75 -7.55 22.60
C MET A 156 25.95 -6.70 22.14
N SER A 157 27.16 -7.07 22.56
CA SER A 157 28.39 -6.39 22.10
C SER A 157 28.58 -6.56 20.59
N LEU A 158 28.35 -7.77 20.07
CA LEU A 158 28.42 -8.04 18.64
C LEU A 158 27.39 -7.22 17.86
N VAL A 159 26.10 -7.23 18.25
CA VAL A 159 25.06 -6.44 17.57
C VAL A 159 25.34 -4.94 17.60
N ARG A 160 25.96 -4.41 18.66
CA ARG A 160 26.24 -2.98 18.78
C ARG A 160 27.47 -2.52 17.99
N ARG A 161 28.46 -3.39 17.80
CA ARG A 161 29.76 -3.04 17.22
C ARG A 161 29.96 -3.52 15.79
N TYR A 162 29.35 -4.64 15.41
CA TYR A 162 29.53 -5.22 14.08
C TYR A 162 28.88 -4.40 12.97
N PRO A 163 27.57 -4.05 13.02
CA PRO A 163 26.98 -3.21 12.00
C PRO A 163 27.53 -1.77 12.08
N PRO A 164 27.57 -1.03 10.96
CA PRO A 164 27.98 0.38 10.97
C PRO A 164 27.15 1.25 11.91
N HIS A 165 25.85 0.93 12.01
CA HIS A 165 24.93 1.46 13.02
C HIS A 165 23.78 0.47 13.26
N LEU A 166 23.04 0.63 14.36
CA LEU A 166 21.96 -0.29 14.77
C LEU A 166 20.80 -0.40 13.77
N GLY A 167 20.63 0.55 12.86
CA GLY A 167 19.64 0.47 11.76
C GLY A 167 19.98 -0.53 10.63
N TYR A 168 21.14 -1.20 10.66
CA TYR A 168 21.48 -2.26 9.71
C TYR A 168 21.01 -3.61 10.22
N LEU A 169 20.21 -4.33 9.43
CA LEU A 169 19.87 -5.70 9.75
C LEU A 169 21.06 -6.64 9.51
N THR A 170 21.38 -7.43 10.53
CA THR A 170 22.38 -8.50 10.44
C THR A 170 21.81 -9.80 10.99
N THR A 171 22.39 -10.94 10.61
CA THR A 171 22.04 -12.29 11.12
C THR A 171 22.12 -12.42 12.64
N ILE A 172 22.92 -11.56 13.31
CA ILE A 172 23.07 -11.54 14.77
C ILE A 172 21.78 -11.07 15.45
N HIS A 173 20.99 -10.21 14.80
CA HIS A 173 19.75 -9.68 15.37
C HIS A 173 18.73 -10.80 15.70
N PRO A 174 18.27 -11.63 14.74
CA PRO A 174 17.34 -12.72 15.07
C PRO A 174 17.92 -13.73 16.05
N ILE A 175 19.24 -14.00 16.02
CA ILE A 175 19.92 -14.88 16.99
C ILE A 175 19.82 -14.31 18.41
N LEU A 176 20.08 -13.01 18.58
CA LEU A 176 19.94 -12.33 19.87
C LEU A 176 18.50 -12.40 20.39
N LEU A 177 17.50 -12.17 19.52
CA LEU A 177 16.09 -12.23 19.93
C LEU A 177 15.64 -13.65 20.31
N ALA A 178 16.27 -14.68 19.75
CA ALA A 178 16.00 -16.08 20.09
C ALA A 178 16.39 -16.45 21.54
N THR A 179 17.21 -15.63 22.22
CA THR A 179 17.56 -15.80 23.66
C THR A 179 16.38 -15.59 24.61
N ARG A 180 15.27 -15.01 24.13
CA ARG A 180 14.04 -14.70 24.90
C ARG A 180 14.26 -13.80 26.11
N HIS A 181 15.35 -13.03 26.16
CA HIS A 181 15.61 -12.08 27.24
C HIS A 181 15.05 -10.69 26.91
N PHE A 182 13.75 -10.54 27.13
CA PHE A 182 12.94 -9.44 26.58
C PHE A 182 13.42 -8.04 26.93
N THR A 183 13.72 -7.75 28.18
CA THR A 183 14.04 -6.38 28.65
C THR A 183 15.37 -5.87 28.09
N THR A 184 16.37 -6.73 27.95
CA THR A 184 17.71 -6.37 27.48
C THR A 184 17.72 -5.99 26.00
N VAL A 185 16.83 -6.59 25.21
CA VAL A 185 16.79 -6.39 23.75
C VAL A 185 15.89 -5.23 23.31
N VAL A 186 15.03 -4.69 24.19
CA VAL A 186 14.14 -3.55 23.87
C VAL A 186 14.90 -2.35 23.29
N PRO A 187 16.06 -1.92 23.82
CA PRO A 187 16.80 -0.80 23.24
C PRO A 187 17.29 -1.05 21.81
N ILE A 188 17.55 -2.32 21.45
CA ILE A 188 17.93 -2.70 20.08
C ILE A 188 16.71 -2.69 19.17
N LEU A 189 15.56 -3.18 19.65
CA LEU A 189 14.30 -3.17 18.90
C LEU A 189 13.70 -1.77 18.72
N ALA A 190 13.99 -0.85 19.66
CA ALA A 190 13.46 0.52 19.61
C ALA A 190 14.04 1.33 18.44
N GLU A 191 15.28 1.03 18.05
CA GLU A 191 15.93 1.51 16.83
C GLU A 191 15.39 0.73 15.63
N GLY A 192 14.74 1.44 14.70
CA GLY A 192 14.17 0.82 13.51
C GLY A 192 15.25 0.42 12.50
N ILE A 193 15.13 -0.78 11.93
CA ILE A 193 15.93 -1.20 10.79
C ILE A 193 15.56 -0.36 9.57
N THR A 194 16.56 0.28 8.96
CA THR A 194 16.41 1.10 7.75
C THR A 194 17.18 0.54 6.57
N GLU A 195 18.21 -0.27 6.81
CA GLU A 195 19.15 -0.72 5.78
C GLU A 195 19.40 -2.23 5.89
N ILE A 196 19.49 -2.88 4.73
CA ILE A 196 19.83 -4.29 4.60
C ILE A 196 20.91 -4.39 3.52
N ASP A 197 22.12 -4.79 3.92
CA ASP A 197 23.25 -4.96 3.00
C ASP A 197 23.84 -6.37 3.12
N THR A 198 23.68 -7.15 2.04
CA THR A 198 24.18 -8.52 1.92
C THR A 198 25.72 -8.60 1.79
N GLN A 199 26.40 -7.47 1.56
CA GLN A 199 27.87 -7.43 1.50
C GLN A 199 28.49 -7.39 2.90
N ILE A 200 27.79 -6.73 3.84
CA ILE A 200 28.25 -6.54 5.21
C ILE A 200 27.87 -7.73 6.09
N SER A 201 26.71 -8.35 5.85
CA SER A 201 26.21 -9.55 6.55
C SER A 201 25.59 -10.52 5.55
N ASP A 202 25.70 -11.83 5.78
CA ASP A 202 25.11 -12.91 4.96
C ASP A 202 23.59 -13.10 5.16
N VAL A 203 22.89 -11.99 5.44
CA VAL A 203 21.47 -11.95 5.77
C VAL A 203 20.61 -12.53 4.64
N GLN A 204 19.70 -13.41 5.02
CA GLN A 204 18.72 -14.03 4.15
C GLN A 204 17.33 -13.41 4.35
N TYR A 205 16.44 -13.62 3.39
CA TYR A 205 15.06 -13.16 3.49
C TYR A 205 14.35 -13.69 4.76
N THR A 206 14.67 -14.92 5.18
CA THR A 206 14.12 -15.52 6.40
C THR A 206 14.55 -14.81 7.67
N ASP A 207 15.76 -14.24 7.70
CA ASP A 207 16.28 -13.54 8.88
C ASP A 207 15.51 -12.24 9.13
N ASN A 208 15.12 -11.55 8.05
CA ASN A 208 14.24 -10.39 8.12
C ASN A 208 12.86 -10.76 8.69
N LEU A 209 12.27 -11.87 8.24
CA LEU A 209 11.00 -12.35 8.78
C LEU A 209 11.12 -12.77 10.25
N GLN A 210 12.20 -13.47 10.61
CA GLN A 210 12.43 -13.92 11.98
C GLN A 210 12.66 -12.75 12.94
N TYR A 211 13.47 -11.76 12.55
CA TYR A 211 13.72 -10.57 13.36
C TYR A 211 12.41 -9.84 13.70
N HIS A 212 11.61 -9.53 12.68
CA HIS A 212 10.36 -8.80 12.89
C HIS A 212 9.32 -9.63 13.64
N TYR A 213 9.22 -10.94 13.34
CA TYR A 213 8.31 -11.83 14.05
C TYR A 213 8.67 -11.99 15.53
N LEU A 214 9.95 -12.24 15.84
CA LEU A 214 10.43 -12.37 17.22
C LEU A 214 10.30 -11.04 17.97
N GLY A 215 10.65 -9.92 17.34
CA GLY A 215 10.45 -8.58 17.91
C GLY A 215 8.99 -8.32 18.28
N GLY A 216 8.06 -8.67 17.39
CA GLY A 216 6.62 -8.59 17.66
C GLY A 216 6.19 -9.47 18.83
N CYS A 217 6.74 -10.69 18.95
CA CYS A 217 6.46 -11.59 20.07
C CYS A 217 6.97 -11.03 21.40
N ILE A 218 8.15 -10.39 21.39
CA ILE A 218 8.76 -9.77 22.58
C ILE A 218 7.91 -8.58 23.05
N TYR A 219 7.55 -7.68 22.14
CA TYR A 219 6.67 -6.56 22.47
C TYR A 219 5.29 -7.01 22.96
N ALA A 220 4.72 -8.04 22.33
CA ALA A 220 3.45 -8.62 22.78
C ALA A 220 3.56 -9.24 24.19
N ALA A 221 4.68 -9.92 24.51
CA ALA A 221 4.95 -10.46 25.84
C ALA A 221 5.08 -9.37 26.91
N LEU A 222 5.67 -8.21 26.54
CA LEU A 222 5.78 -7.02 27.38
C LEU A 222 4.49 -6.18 27.42
N LYS A 223 3.41 -6.62 26.76
CA LYS A 223 2.14 -5.88 26.61
C LYS A 223 2.27 -4.52 25.92
N MET A 224 3.37 -4.32 25.18
CA MET A 224 3.60 -3.18 24.28
C MET A 224 2.93 -3.47 22.93
N PHE A 225 1.60 -3.52 22.95
CA PHE A 225 0.82 -4.04 21.81
C PHE A 225 0.93 -3.18 20.56
N LYS A 226 1.17 -1.87 20.69
CA LYS A 226 1.27 -0.97 19.53
C LYS A 226 2.56 -1.24 18.76
N GLU A 227 3.68 -1.36 19.45
CA GLU A 227 4.97 -1.73 18.87
C GLU A 227 4.92 -3.16 18.32
N ALA A 228 4.20 -4.07 18.98
CA ALA A 228 3.98 -5.41 18.47
C ALA A 228 3.19 -5.43 17.15
N GLU A 229 2.15 -4.58 17.03
CA GLU A 229 1.37 -4.42 15.79
C GLU A 229 2.29 -4.06 14.62
N ASP A 230 3.14 -3.04 14.78
CA ASP A 230 4.05 -2.56 13.74
C ASP A 230 5.01 -3.67 13.25
N PHE A 231 5.56 -4.46 14.18
CA PHE A 231 6.48 -5.55 13.88
C PHE A 231 5.80 -6.73 13.16
N PHE A 232 4.59 -7.11 13.61
CA PHE A 232 3.83 -8.16 12.92
C PHE A 232 3.32 -7.69 11.56
N GLU A 233 2.89 -6.43 11.42
CA GLU A 233 2.49 -5.84 10.14
C GLU A 233 3.66 -5.84 9.15
N THR A 234 4.87 -5.49 9.60
CA THR A 234 6.09 -5.54 8.78
C THR A 234 6.39 -6.97 8.30
N THR A 235 6.20 -7.97 9.16
CA THR A 235 6.37 -9.39 8.79
C THR A 235 5.33 -9.84 7.75
N VAL A 236 4.07 -9.44 7.93
CA VAL A 236 2.95 -9.80 7.04
C VAL A 236 3.07 -9.13 5.67
N THR A 237 3.53 -7.88 5.64
CA THR A 237 3.65 -7.08 4.41
C THR A 237 4.91 -7.37 3.60
N ALA A 238 5.87 -8.11 4.16
CA ALA A 238 7.07 -8.52 3.45
C ALA A 238 6.74 -9.22 2.11
N PRO A 239 7.36 -8.80 0.98
CA PRO A 239 7.06 -9.34 -0.35
C PRO A 239 7.28 -10.85 -0.42
N ALA A 240 6.26 -11.58 -0.86
CA ALA A 240 6.31 -13.04 -0.90
C ALA A 240 5.64 -13.58 -2.17
N THR A 241 6.36 -14.42 -2.91
CA THR A 241 5.82 -15.25 -3.99
C THR A 241 5.10 -16.48 -3.44
N VAL A 242 5.58 -17.00 -2.32
CA VAL A 242 5.00 -18.12 -1.56
C VAL A 242 4.86 -17.69 -0.10
N ALA A 243 3.71 -17.97 0.51
CA ALA A 243 3.48 -17.62 1.90
C ALA A 243 4.38 -18.46 2.84
N SER A 244 5.21 -17.80 3.63
CA SER A 244 6.01 -18.46 4.68
C SER A 244 5.16 -18.74 5.91
N ALA A 245 5.45 -19.83 6.62
CA ALA A 245 4.81 -20.17 7.89
C ALA A 245 4.95 -19.03 8.93
N ILE A 246 6.11 -18.34 8.94
CA ILE A 246 6.36 -17.20 9.83
C ILE A 246 5.37 -16.07 9.56
N GLN A 247 5.08 -15.78 8.29
CA GLN A 247 4.15 -14.73 7.91
C GLN A 247 2.71 -15.08 8.30
N ILE A 248 2.32 -16.34 8.16
CA ILE A 248 0.99 -16.80 8.57
C ILE A 248 0.83 -16.74 10.09
N GLU A 249 1.84 -17.18 10.85
CA GLU A 249 1.85 -17.05 12.32
C GLU A 249 1.84 -15.59 12.78
N ALA A 250 2.59 -14.71 12.12
CA ALA A 250 2.56 -13.27 12.36
C ALA A 250 1.16 -12.70 12.12
N TYR A 251 0.47 -13.12 11.05
CA TYR A 251 -0.86 -12.60 10.72
C TYR A 251 -1.94 -13.05 11.72
N LYS A 252 -1.83 -14.29 12.23
CA LYS A 252 -2.69 -14.77 13.33
C LYS A 252 -2.52 -13.89 14.58
N LYS A 253 -1.27 -13.63 14.99
CA LYS A 253 -0.96 -12.78 16.16
C LYS A 253 -1.34 -11.32 15.96
N LEU A 254 -1.13 -10.77 14.76
CA LEU A 254 -1.56 -9.43 14.37
C LEU A 254 -3.06 -9.25 14.55
N THR A 255 -3.86 -10.23 14.10
CA THR A 255 -5.32 -10.20 14.25
C THR A 255 -5.71 -10.14 15.73
N LEU A 256 -5.11 -10.97 16.58
CA LEU A 256 -5.39 -10.95 18.03
C LEU A 256 -4.98 -9.62 18.69
N ILE A 257 -3.83 -9.07 18.31
CA ILE A 257 -3.34 -7.80 18.84
C ILE A 257 -4.26 -6.64 18.43
N GLN A 258 -4.75 -6.62 17.20
CA GLN A 258 -5.72 -5.61 16.75
C GLN A 258 -7.07 -5.74 17.48
N LEU A 259 -7.51 -6.96 17.79
CA LEU A 259 -8.69 -7.17 18.64
C LEU A 259 -8.48 -6.64 20.07
N ILE A 260 -7.27 -6.77 20.63
CA ILE A 260 -6.91 -6.20 21.94
C ILE A 260 -6.92 -4.66 21.87
N LEU A 261 -6.26 -4.08 20.86
CA LEU A 261 -6.01 -2.65 20.71
C LEU A 261 -7.19 -1.82 20.20
N TYR A 262 -8.06 -2.40 19.36
CA TYR A 262 -9.10 -1.65 18.64
C TYR A 262 -10.47 -2.31 18.72
N GLY A 263 -10.55 -3.56 19.17
CA GLY A 263 -11.79 -4.32 19.23
C GLY A 263 -12.27 -4.87 17.89
N GLU A 264 -11.52 -4.63 16.81
CA GLU A 264 -11.78 -5.12 15.46
C GLU A 264 -10.46 -5.25 14.68
N PRO A 265 -10.35 -6.19 13.74
CA PRO A 265 -9.17 -6.31 12.89
C PRO A 265 -9.10 -5.15 11.90
N ARG A 266 -7.90 -4.62 11.65
CA ARG A 266 -7.67 -3.60 10.62
C ARG A 266 -7.27 -4.26 9.31
N SER A 267 -7.60 -3.59 8.21
CA SER A 267 -7.15 -4.05 6.90
C SER A 267 -5.64 -3.77 6.77
N PRO A 268 -4.84 -4.75 6.35
CA PRO A 268 -3.41 -4.52 6.11
C PRO A 268 -3.21 -3.52 4.96
N PRO A 269 -2.01 -2.92 4.82
CA PRO A 269 -1.66 -2.07 3.71
C PRO A 269 -1.87 -2.74 2.34
N ARG A 270 -2.15 -1.94 1.31
CA ARG A 270 -2.49 -2.44 -0.04
C ARG A 270 -1.37 -3.24 -0.72
N TYR A 271 -0.13 -3.02 -0.32
CA TYR A 271 1.05 -3.68 -0.88
C TYR A 271 1.34 -5.06 -0.27
N VAL A 272 0.51 -5.55 0.66
CA VAL A 272 0.62 -6.92 1.17
C VAL A 272 0.48 -7.93 0.02
N SER A 273 1.31 -8.97 0.01
CA SER A 273 1.23 -10.02 -1.01
C SER A 273 -0.12 -10.75 -0.94
N GLY A 274 -0.81 -10.81 -2.09
CA GLY A 274 -2.10 -11.50 -2.20
C GLY A 274 -2.01 -13.00 -1.87
N VAL A 275 -0.84 -13.61 -2.01
CA VAL A 275 -0.60 -15.02 -1.65
C VAL A 275 -0.69 -15.21 -0.13
N VAL A 276 -0.10 -14.30 0.65
CA VAL A 276 -0.14 -14.31 2.13
C VAL A 276 -1.57 -14.09 2.60
N THR A 277 -2.28 -13.09 2.05
CA THR A 277 -3.68 -12.83 2.41
C THR A 277 -4.59 -14.01 2.09
N ARG A 278 -4.39 -14.67 0.95
CA ARG A 278 -5.18 -15.85 0.56
C ARG A 278 -4.92 -17.04 1.47
N ALA A 279 -3.64 -17.35 1.74
CA ALA A 279 -3.25 -18.43 2.63
C ALA A 279 -3.83 -18.23 4.04
N TYR A 280 -3.75 -17.02 4.60
CA TYR A 280 -4.36 -16.70 5.89
C TYR A 280 -5.89 -16.90 5.87
N LYS A 281 -6.59 -16.39 4.85
CA LYS A 281 -8.06 -16.53 4.75
C LYS A 281 -8.53 -17.98 4.63
N THR A 282 -7.77 -18.83 3.94
CA THR A 282 -8.13 -20.24 3.72
C THR A 282 -7.87 -21.11 4.95
N GLN A 283 -6.89 -20.76 5.79
CA GLN A 283 -6.38 -21.63 6.85
C GLN A 283 -6.69 -21.17 8.29
N SER A 284 -7.36 -20.02 8.49
CA SER A 284 -7.34 -19.35 9.79
C SER A 284 -8.68 -19.33 10.55
N PRO A 285 -8.79 -20.07 11.68
CA PRO A 285 -9.90 -19.92 12.64
C PRO A 285 -9.85 -18.56 13.38
N TYR A 286 -8.77 -17.80 13.25
CA TYR A 286 -8.66 -16.46 13.85
C TYR A 286 -9.56 -15.46 13.13
N LEU A 287 -9.85 -15.66 11.84
CA LEU A 287 -10.76 -14.79 11.09
C LEU A 287 -12.23 -15.04 11.48
N SER A 288 -12.64 -16.31 11.68
CA SER A 288 -13.97 -16.62 12.22
C SER A 288 -14.12 -16.07 13.62
N PHE A 289 -13.11 -16.26 14.47
CA PHE A 289 -13.07 -15.67 15.82
C PHE A 289 -13.23 -14.15 15.77
N ALA A 290 -12.44 -13.45 14.95
CA ALA A 290 -12.53 -12.00 14.80
C ALA A 290 -13.90 -11.51 14.30
N LYS A 291 -14.57 -12.26 13.41
CA LYS A 291 -15.94 -11.93 12.96
C LYS A 291 -16.99 -12.11 14.07
N SER A 292 -16.80 -13.10 14.94
CA SER A 292 -17.67 -13.36 16.09
C SER A 292 -17.33 -12.51 17.33
N TYR A 293 -16.27 -11.70 17.24
CA TYR A 293 -15.75 -10.91 18.34
C TYR A 293 -16.76 -9.85 18.80
N GLY A 294 -17.14 -9.90 20.08
CA GLY A 294 -18.20 -9.06 20.66
C GLY A 294 -19.59 -9.71 20.68
N VAL A 295 -19.82 -10.80 19.95
CA VAL A 295 -21.02 -11.65 20.10
C VAL A 295 -20.74 -12.83 21.03
N ALA A 296 -19.51 -13.34 21.00
CA ALA A 296 -19.02 -14.42 21.84
C ALA A 296 -19.03 -14.08 23.34
N ASN A 297 -19.18 -15.13 24.17
CA ASN A 297 -19.18 -15.01 25.62
C ASN A 297 -17.79 -14.51 26.11
N PRO A 298 -17.70 -13.44 26.92
CA PRO A 298 -16.41 -12.85 27.32
C PRO A 298 -15.43 -13.78 28.04
N ASN A 299 -15.91 -14.91 28.56
CA ASN A 299 -15.15 -15.80 29.44
C ASN A 299 -14.79 -17.16 28.83
N GLU A 300 -15.25 -17.47 27.62
CA GLU A 300 -15.06 -18.81 27.04
C GLU A 300 -14.53 -18.74 25.62
N ILE A 301 -13.46 -19.50 25.37
CA ILE A 301 -12.96 -19.74 24.03
C ILE A 301 -13.95 -20.69 23.33
N PRO A 302 -14.42 -20.37 22.11
CA PRO A 302 -15.27 -21.29 21.36
C PRO A 302 -14.62 -22.67 21.23
N VAL A 303 -15.35 -23.73 21.62
CA VAL A 303 -14.84 -25.11 21.65
C VAL A 303 -14.34 -25.55 20.26
N SER A 304 -14.95 -25.04 19.18
CA SER A 304 -14.54 -25.33 17.79
C SER A 304 -13.14 -24.85 17.44
N ASP A 305 -12.66 -23.80 18.11
CA ASP A 305 -11.43 -23.08 17.72
C ASP A 305 -10.30 -23.29 18.75
N ALA A 306 -10.62 -23.83 19.94
CA ALA A 306 -9.71 -24.00 21.06
C ALA A 306 -8.49 -24.89 20.74
N GLU A 307 -8.70 -25.99 20.00
CA GLU A 307 -7.62 -26.88 19.59
C GLU A 307 -6.62 -26.17 18.67
N ALA A 308 -7.11 -25.38 17.72
CA ALA A 308 -6.26 -24.63 16.80
C ALA A 308 -5.44 -23.56 17.53
N PHE A 309 -6.04 -22.82 18.47
CA PHE A 309 -5.31 -21.83 19.26
C PHE A 309 -4.23 -22.43 20.16
N SER A 310 -4.50 -23.63 20.70
CA SER A 310 -3.52 -24.38 21.48
C SER A 310 -2.38 -24.90 20.62
N LYS A 311 -2.69 -25.46 19.44
CA LYS A 311 -1.70 -25.95 18.49
C LYS A 311 -0.73 -24.85 18.03
N ASP A 312 -1.27 -23.65 17.83
CA ASP A 312 -0.49 -22.48 17.40
C ASP A 312 0.19 -21.72 18.57
N ASN A 313 0.07 -22.22 19.81
CA ASN A 313 0.61 -21.59 21.03
C ASN A 313 0.16 -20.14 21.28
N ASN A 314 -1.05 -19.78 20.84
CA ASN A 314 -1.56 -18.41 20.90
C ASN A 314 -2.66 -18.21 21.98
N THR A 315 -2.98 -19.25 22.77
CA THR A 315 -4.05 -19.25 23.78
C THR A 315 -3.96 -18.08 24.76
N GLY A 316 -2.74 -17.67 25.14
CA GLY A 316 -2.53 -16.52 26.04
C GLY A 316 -3.02 -15.19 25.45
N LEU A 317 -2.77 -14.95 24.16
CA LEU A 317 -3.25 -13.74 23.46
C LEU A 317 -4.76 -13.79 23.23
N VAL A 318 -5.32 -14.97 22.95
CA VAL A 318 -6.78 -15.15 22.82
C VAL A 318 -7.49 -14.80 24.12
N LYS A 319 -7.00 -15.29 25.27
CA LYS A 319 -7.55 -14.94 26.59
C LYS A 319 -7.49 -13.44 26.86
N GLN A 320 -6.39 -12.78 26.46
CA GLN A 320 -6.27 -11.32 26.60
C GLN A 320 -7.25 -10.57 25.69
N ALA A 321 -7.47 -11.04 24.46
CA ALA A 321 -8.49 -10.48 23.58
C ALA A 321 -9.91 -10.65 24.15
N LEU A 322 -10.26 -11.85 24.63
CA LEU A 322 -11.56 -12.10 25.28
C LEU A 322 -11.80 -11.17 26.48
N ALA A 323 -10.78 -10.98 27.33
CA ALA A 323 -10.86 -10.06 28.46
C ALA A 323 -11.11 -8.59 28.06
N ARG A 324 -10.78 -8.19 26.81
CA ARG A 324 -11.03 -6.84 26.28
C ARG A 324 -12.44 -6.65 25.73
N ILE A 325 -13.23 -7.71 25.53
CA ILE A 325 -14.60 -7.59 24.97
C ILE A 325 -15.48 -6.63 25.79
N PRO A 326 -15.56 -6.73 27.13
CA PRO A 326 -16.36 -5.79 27.93
C PRO A 326 -15.89 -4.34 27.81
N HIS A 327 -14.57 -4.11 27.74
CA HIS A 327 -13.99 -2.78 27.57
C HIS A 327 -14.44 -2.14 26.25
N TRP A 328 -14.38 -2.89 25.14
CA TRP A 328 -14.83 -2.40 23.84
C TRP A 328 -16.35 -2.22 23.74
N ALA A 329 -17.13 -3.05 24.44
CA ALA A 329 -18.57 -2.86 24.54
C ALA A 329 -18.90 -1.53 25.24
N ILE A 330 -18.23 -1.21 26.36
CA ILE A 330 -18.39 0.07 27.07
C ILE A 330 -17.92 1.24 26.19
N HIS A 331 -16.78 1.11 25.50
CA HIS A 331 -16.30 2.14 24.58
C HIS A 331 -17.26 2.38 23.38
N LYS A 332 -18.08 1.40 23.00
CA LYS A 332 -19.13 1.65 21.99
C LYS A 332 -20.28 2.47 22.59
N LEU A 333 -20.61 2.27 23.87
CA LEU A 333 -21.66 3.03 24.56
C LEU A 333 -21.29 4.51 24.74
N THR A 334 -20.02 4.83 24.99
CA THR A 334 -19.55 6.23 25.13
C THR A 334 -19.79 7.06 23.87
N LYS A 335 -19.86 6.43 22.68
CA LYS A 335 -20.13 7.10 21.40
C LYS A 335 -21.61 7.41 21.17
N VAL A 336 -22.51 6.77 21.91
CA VAL A 336 -23.96 6.83 21.69
C VAL A 336 -24.68 7.55 22.83
N TYR A 337 -24.20 7.38 24.06
CA TYR A 337 -24.86 7.85 25.26
C TYR A 337 -23.98 8.84 26.02
N VAL A 338 -24.60 9.90 26.56
CA VAL A 338 -23.95 10.85 27.48
C VAL A 338 -24.05 10.38 28.92
N SER A 339 -25.14 9.69 29.29
CA SER A 339 -25.34 9.14 30.62
C SER A 339 -26.09 7.83 30.55
N LEU A 340 -25.67 6.83 31.32
CA LEU A 340 -26.32 5.52 31.39
C LEU A 340 -26.24 4.95 32.81
N SER A 341 -27.26 4.20 33.24
CA SER A 341 -27.22 3.53 34.55
C SER A 341 -26.31 2.29 34.54
N LEU A 342 -25.74 1.92 35.68
CA LEU A 342 -24.93 0.70 35.82
C LEU A 342 -25.72 -0.57 35.44
N GLY A 343 -27.04 -0.59 35.68
CA GLY A 343 -27.91 -1.71 35.30
C GLY A 343 -28.06 -1.87 33.79
N GLU A 344 -28.25 -0.77 33.07
CA GLU A 344 -28.31 -0.76 31.60
C GLU A 344 -26.96 -1.13 30.97
N ILE A 345 -25.85 -0.67 31.55
CA ILE A 345 -24.50 -1.08 31.11
C ILE A 345 -24.30 -2.57 31.34
N ALA A 346 -24.67 -3.11 32.51
CA ALA A 346 -24.58 -4.53 32.81
C ALA A 346 -25.39 -5.39 31.84
N GLN A 347 -26.60 -4.95 31.50
CA GLN A 347 -27.44 -5.61 30.49
C GLN A 347 -26.79 -5.56 29.09
N ALA A 348 -26.22 -4.43 28.70
CA ALA A 348 -25.57 -4.26 27.40
C ALA A 348 -24.33 -5.15 27.23
N ILE A 349 -23.54 -5.35 28.31
CA ILE A 349 -22.35 -6.21 28.28
C ILE A 349 -22.65 -7.67 28.66
N LYS A 350 -23.93 -8.01 28.89
CA LYS A 350 -24.40 -9.35 29.33
C LYS A 350 -23.71 -9.83 30.62
N SER A 351 -23.36 -8.91 31.53
CA SER A 351 -22.79 -9.26 32.83
C SER A 351 -23.90 -9.43 33.88
N PRO A 352 -23.88 -10.49 34.70
CA PRO A 352 -24.91 -10.75 35.70
C PRO A 352 -24.83 -9.82 36.92
N ASP A 353 -23.69 -9.17 37.17
CA ASP A 353 -23.47 -8.36 38.37
C ASP A 353 -23.09 -6.89 38.05
N PRO A 354 -23.95 -5.91 38.40
CA PRO A 354 -23.66 -4.48 38.29
C PRO A 354 -22.45 -3.98 39.10
N LEU A 355 -22.05 -4.68 40.18
CA LEU A 355 -20.89 -4.28 41.00
C LEU A 355 -19.57 -4.53 40.26
N LEU A 356 -19.46 -5.64 39.55
CA LEU A 356 -18.32 -5.93 38.68
C LEU A 356 -18.18 -4.89 37.56
N VAL A 357 -19.31 -4.43 37.00
CA VAL A 357 -19.33 -3.38 35.98
C VAL A 357 -18.81 -2.06 36.56
N ARG A 358 -19.19 -1.72 37.79
CA ARG A 358 -18.68 -0.53 38.47
C ARG A 358 -17.16 -0.60 38.66
N ALA A 359 -16.63 -1.73 39.13
CA ALA A 359 -15.19 -1.93 39.30
C ALA A 359 -14.43 -1.84 37.95
N LEU A 360 -15.01 -2.39 36.89
CA LEU A 360 -14.46 -2.32 35.53
C LEU A 360 -14.41 -0.86 35.03
N ILE A 361 -15.50 -0.11 35.15
CA ILE A 361 -15.56 1.30 34.73
C ILE A 361 -14.55 2.14 35.52
N GLN A 362 -14.43 1.93 36.84
CA GLN A 362 -13.42 2.59 37.67
C GLN A 362 -12.00 2.27 37.20
N THR A 363 -11.73 1.02 36.80
CA THR A 363 -10.44 0.62 36.23
C THR A 363 -10.19 1.29 34.87
N MET A 364 -11.21 1.40 34.03
CA MET A 364 -11.11 2.07 32.72
C MET A 364 -10.87 3.59 32.87
N ILE A 365 -11.44 4.21 33.90
CA ILE A 365 -11.18 5.62 34.23
C ILE A 365 -9.74 5.80 34.75
N SER A 366 -9.28 4.93 35.66
CA SER A 366 -7.93 5.04 36.23
C SER A 366 -6.81 4.78 35.21
N THR A 367 -7.05 3.89 34.24
CA THR A 367 -6.13 3.61 33.13
C THR A 367 -6.21 4.65 32.00
N GLY A 368 -7.18 5.58 32.05
CA GLY A 368 -7.38 6.60 31.03
C GLY A 368 -7.98 6.06 29.73
N GLU A 369 -8.61 4.88 29.74
CA GLU A 369 -9.30 4.31 28.57
C GLU A 369 -10.61 5.04 28.25
N ILE A 370 -11.30 5.55 29.27
CA ILE A 370 -12.53 6.35 29.12
C ILE A 370 -12.51 7.54 30.08
N HIS A 371 -13.20 8.61 29.70
CA HIS A 371 -13.47 9.76 30.56
C HIS A 371 -14.92 9.69 31.00
N ALA A 372 -15.14 9.41 32.29
CA ALA A 372 -16.48 9.25 32.84
C ALA A 372 -16.50 9.54 34.35
N THR A 373 -17.64 10.00 34.86
CA THR A 373 -17.89 10.19 36.28
C THR A 373 -19.00 9.24 36.75
N VAL A 374 -18.77 8.57 37.89
CA VAL A 374 -19.71 7.61 38.48
C VAL A 374 -20.40 8.24 39.68
N SER A 375 -21.71 8.46 39.60
CA SER A 375 -22.50 9.02 40.68
C SER A 375 -22.79 7.99 41.79
N PRO A 376 -23.01 8.41 43.05
CA PRO A 376 -23.41 7.50 44.13
C PRO A 376 -24.72 6.75 43.86
N SER A 377 -25.62 7.34 43.06
CA SER A 377 -26.87 6.76 42.60
C SER A 377 -26.73 5.68 41.52
N GLY A 378 -25.51 5.38 41.07
CA GLY A 378 -25.25 4.34 40.06
C GLY A 378 -25.45 4.80 38.61
N ILE A 379 -25.46 6.10 38.35
CA ILE A 379 -25.47 6.67 36.99
C ILE A 379 -24.02 6.99 36.59
N VAL A 380 -23.63 6.53 35.41
CA VAL A 380 -22.34 6.82 34.77
C VAL A 380 -22.56 7.90 33.74
N LYS A 381 -21.88 9.03 33.90
CA LYS A 381 -21.88 10.13 32.94
C LYS A 381 -20.58 10.07 32.14
N PHE A 382 -20.69 9.87 30.83
CA PHE A 382 -19.56 9.89 29.92
C PHE A 382 -19.22 11.34 29.57
N GLU A 383 -17.94 11.63 29.58
CA GLU A 383 -17.38 12.94 29.25
C GLU A 383 -16.50 12.79 28.01
N ASP A 384 -16.42 13.85 27.21
CA ASP A 384 -15.47 13.87 26.10
C ASP A 384 -14.04 13.87 26.66
N ALA A 385 -13.13 13.24 25.94
CA ALA A 385 -11.74 13.22 26.34
C ALA A 385 -11.22 14.67 26.37
N PRO A 386 -10.58 15.13 27.46
CA PRO A 386 -10.04 16.47 27.50
C PRO A 386 -9.09 16.64 26.32
N VAL A 387 -9.21 17.75 25.59
CA VAL A 387 -8.25 18.17 24.57
C VAL A 387 -6.85 18.01 25.16
N LYS A 388 -6.08 17.04 24.67
CA LYS A 388 -4.70 16.85 25.12
C LYS A 388 -3.88 18.02 24.57
N MET A 389 -3.85 19.12 25.31
CA MET A 389 -2.92 20.21 25.07
C MET A 389 -1.51 19.66 25.29
N MET A 390 -0.76 19.47 24.22
CA MET A 390 0.62 19.02 24.31
C MET A 390 1.41 20.03 25.15
N SER A 391 2.15 19.52 26.13
CA SER A 391 3.10 20.35 26.85
C SER A 391 4.19 20.85 25.91
N GLU A 392 4.74 22.03 26.17
CA GLU A 392 5.84 22.59 25.37
C GLU A 392 7.03 21.61 25.23
N PRO A 393 7.48 20.89 26.28
CA PRO A 393 8.53 19.87 26.14
C PRO A 393 8.13 18.67 25.26
N GLU A 394 6.87 18.22 25.32
CA GLU A 394 6.36 17.14 24.46
C GLU A 394 6.28 17.59 22.99
N GLY A 395 5.95 18.87 22.76
CA GLY A 395 5.98 19.52 21.45
C GLY A 395 7.39 19.64 20.87
N GLU A 396 8.36 20.10 21.66
CA GLU A 396 9.76 20.17 21.24
C GLU A 396 10.33 18.79 20.92
N ARG A 397 10.02 17.78 21.74
CA ARG A 397 10.41 16.38 21.47
C ARG A 397 9.81 15.85 20.17
N MET A 398 8.56 16.18 19.87
CA MET A 398 7.92 15.80 18.61
C MET A 398 8.56 16.47 17.40
N LEU A 399 8.85 17.77 17.52
CA LEU A 399 9.54 18.52 16.47
C LEU A 399 10.96 18.00 16.24
N SER A 400 11.69 17.62 17.29
CA SER A 400 13.04 17.06 17.16
C SER A 400 13.03 15.70 16.46
N LEU A 401 12.07 14.82 16.80
CA LEU A 401 11.85 13.55 16.09
C LEU A 401 11.50 13.76 14.62
N ALA A 402 10.59 14.69 14.31
CA ALA A 402 10.22 15.02 12.94
C ALA A 402 11.42 15.56 12.14
N ARG A 403 12.23 16.45 12.74
CA ARG A 403 13.47 16.96 12.12
C ARG A 403 14.47 15.84 11.83
N ALA A 404 14.68 14.93 12.77
CA ALA A 404 15.56 13.78 12.57
C ALA A 404 15.08 12.89 11.41
N GLN A 405 13.77 12.71 11.25
CA GLN A 405 13.19 11.98 10.12
C GLN A 405 13.37 12.71 8.79
N CYS A 406 13.16 14.03 8.75
CA CYS A 406 13.41 14.83 7.56
C CYS A 406 14.87 14.74 7.11
N LEU A 407 15.82 14.80 8.04
CA LEU A 407 17.25 14.65 7.74
C LEU A 407 17.56 13.27 7.15
N LYS A 408 17.00 12.19 7.71
CA LYS A 408 17.15 10.84 7.15
C LYS A 408 16.56 10.73 5.74
N LEU A 409 15.40 11.32 5.49
CA LEU A 409 14.77 11.34 4.15
C LEU A 409 15.62 12.12 3.14
N MET A 410 16.19 13.26 3.53
CA MET A 410 17.10 14.04 2.70
C MET A 410 18.36 13.26 2.34
N GLU A 411 18.93 12.51 3.30
CA GLU A 411 20.10 11.67 3.04
C GLU A 411 19.76 10.51 2.09
N LEU A 412 18.63 9.84 2.28
CA LEU A 412 18.16 8.79 1.37
C LEU A 412 17.95 9.33 -0.05
N ASP A 413 17.31 10.49 -0.17
CA ASP A 413 17.11 11.17 -1.46
C ASP A 413 18.44 11.43 -2.18
N ARG A 414 19.43 11.93 -1.43
CA ARG A 414 20.79 12.17 -1.92
C ARG A 414 21.47 10.87 -2.38
N GLN A 415 21.27 9.76 -1.67
CA GLN A 415 21.82 8.46 -2.04
C GLN A 415 21.17 7.91 -3.32
N ILE A 416 19.84 8.01 -3.43
CA ILE A 416 19.11 7.59 -4.64
C ILE A 416 19.55 8.44 -5.85
N ALA A 417 19.70 9.75 -5.66
CA ALA A 417 20.16 10.66 -6.71
C ALA A 417 21.57 10.31 -7.24
N LYS A 418 22.42 9.72 -6.40
CA LYS A 418 23.76 9.21 -6.79
C LYS A 418 23.71 7.82 -7.43
N SER A 419 22.60 7.11 -7.35
CA SER A 419 22.51 5.74 -7.81
C SER A 419 22.64 5.66 -9.33
N LYS A 420 23.45 4.72 -9.83
CA LYS A 420 23.61 4.48 -11.27
C LYS A 420 22.28 4.21 -12.00
N PRO A 421 21.31 3.46 -11.44
CA PRO A 421 20.00 3.27 -12.07
C PRO A 421 19.27 4.59 -12.25
N TYR A 422 19.21 5.44 -11.21
CA TYR A 422 18.58 6.75 -11.26
C TYR A 422 19.26 7.65 -12.28
N LEU A 423 20.59 7.79 -12.23
CA LEU A 423 21.36 8.57 -13.18
C LEU A 423 21.17 8.08 -14.62
N SER A 424 21.10 6.76 -14.84
CA SER A 424 20.85 6.18 -16.17
C SER A 424 19.43 6.41 -16.68
N ALA A 425 18.44 6.49 -15.77
CA ALA A 425 17.06 6.79 -16.12
C ALA A 425 16.90 8.28 -16.43
N ALA A 426 17.46 9.14 -15.56
CA ALA A 426 17.47 10.59 -15.73
C ALA A 426 18.23 11.02 -17.00
N LEU A 427 19.37 10.37 -17.32
CA LEU A 427 20.10 10.61 -18.56
C LEU A 427 19.32 10.15 -19.81
N ARG A 428 18.62 9.01 -19.74
CA ARG A 428 17.75 8.54 -20.83
C ARG A 428 16.56 9.47 -21.06
N GLU A 429 15.95 10.00 -20.00
CA GLU A 429 14.93 11.05 -20.11
C GLU A 429 15.51 12.34 -20.71
N ARG A 430 16.73 12.73 -20.33
CA ARG A 430 17.42 13.89 -20.91
C ARG A 430 17.72 13.69 -22.39
N GLU A 431 18.15 12.51 -22.82
CA GLU A 431 18.39 12.18 -24.23
C GLU A 431 17.08 12.11 -25.02
N HIS A 432 16.01 11.54 -24.47
CA HIS A 432 14.70 11.56 -25.11
C HIS A 432 14.15 12.99 -25.27
N ASN A 433 14.29 13.83 -24.24
CA ASN A 433 13.87 15.24 -24.32
C ASN A 433 14.76 16.07 -25.24
N ALA A 434 16.03 15.69 -25.45
CA ALA A 434 16.94 16.35 -26.39
C ALA A 434 16.67 15.97 -27.86
N VAL A 435 16.04 14.82 -28.13
CA VAL A 435 15.72 14.38 -29.49
C VAL A 435 14.39 14.97 -29.99
N ASP A 436 13.44 15.30 -29.09
CA ASP A 436 12.15 15.91 -29.46
C ASP A 436 12.22 17.43 -29.72
N TYR A 437 13.31 18.11 -29.32
CA TYR A 437 13.55 19.51 -29.65
C TYR A 437 14.67 19.64 -30.68
N GLY A 438 14.28 19.67 -31.96
CA GLY A 438 15.13 20.08 -33.06
C GLY A 438 15.85 21.40 -32.74
N GLY A 439 17.16 21.41 -32.91
CA GLY A 439 18.07 22.36 -32.27
C GLY A 439 17.78 23.84 -32.52
N SER A 440 17.94 24.64 -31.46
CA SER A 440 18.64 25.92 -31.47
C SER A 440 18.98 26.27 -30.01
N GLY A 441 20.19 26.75 -29.78
CA GLY A 441 20.80 26.80 -28.46
C GLY A 441 20.15 27.77 -27.48
N TYR A 442 20.09 27.33 -26.23
CA TYR A 442 20.36 28.15 -25.05
C TYR A 442 21.05 27.23 -24.03
N MET A 443 22.37 27.38 -23.92
CA MET A 443 23.14 26.88 -22.79
C MET A 443 22.80 27.79 -21.60
N GLY A 444 21.86 27.36 -20.75
CA GLY A 444 21.66 27.90 -19.42
C GLY A 444 22.16 26.88 -18.41
N GLU A 445 23.21 27.24 -17.68
CA GLU A 445 23.62 26.56 -16.45
C GLU A 445 22.45 26.59 -15.44
N GLU A 446 22.38 25.54 -14.60
CA GLU A 446 21.39 25.32 -13.53
C GLU A 446 19.95 24.95 -13.95
N ALA A 447 19.78 23.69 -14.40
CA ALA A 447 18.50 23.01 -14.23
C ALA A 447 18.44 22.41 -12.81
N ASP A 448 17.76 23.11 -11.90
CA ASP A 448 17.35 22.59 -10.58
C ASP A 448 16.45 21.36 -10.78
N TYR A 449 17.05 20.16 -10.79
CA TYR A 449 16.30 18.92 -10.74
C TYR A 449 15.75 18.74 -9.32
N PRO A 450 14.45 18.47 -9.13
CA PRO A 450 13.97 17.97 -7.85
C PRO A 450 14.72 16.67 -7.53
N GLY A 451 15.12 16.46 -6.27
CA GLY A 451 15.76 15.22 -5.85
C GLY A 451 14.92 13.98 -6.24
N ALA A 452 15.52 12.80 -6.19
CA ALA A 452 14.90 11.55 -6.65
C ALA A 452 13.54 11.20 -5.99
N LEU A 453 13.25 11.80 -4.83
CA LEU A 453 11.99 11.70 -4.08
C LEU A 453 11.11 12.97 -4.18
N GLY A 454 11.42 13.90 -5.09
CA GLY A 454 10.68 15.14 -5.29
C GLY A 454 10.98 16.23 -4.25
N LEU A 455 12.03 16.07 -3.43
CA LEU A 455 12.43 17.06 -2.42
C LEU A 455 13.27 18.17 -3.08
N LYS A 456 12.84 19.42 -2.93
CA LYS A 456 13.61 20.59 -3.40
C LYS A 456 14.70 20.93 -2.40
N THR A 457 15.96 20.66 -2.72
CA THR A 457 17.11 21.29 -2.05
C THR A 457 17.31 22.68 -2.63
N ARG A 458 17.02 23.74 -1.87
CA ARG A 458 17.46 25.08 -2.23
C ARG A 458 18.89 25.26 -1.71
N GLY A 459 19.88 25.05 -2.56
CA GLY A 459 21.29 25.22 -2.22
C GLY A 459 22.06 25.73 -3.43
N GLY A 460 22.21 27.06 -3.52
CA GLY A 460 23.08 27.67 -4.53
C GLY A 460 24.54 27.29 -4.28
N MET A 461 25.24 26.95 -5.35
CA MET A 461 26.69 26.70 -5.37
C MET A 461 27.43 28.02 -5.10
N GLY A 462 27.89 28.19 -3.86
CA GLY A 462 28.99 29.10 -3.53
C GLY A 462 30.30 28.32 -3.52
N THR A 463 31.29 28.84 -4.22
CA THR A 463 32.66 28.34 -4.38
C THR A 463 33.26 27.77 -3.10
N TRP A 464 33.85 26.57 -3.22
CA TRP A 464 34.69 25.98 -2.18
C TRP A 464 36.02 26.71 -2.15
N ASP A 465 36.22 27.57 -1.14
CA ASP A 465 37.51 27.80 -0.47
C ASP A 465 37.27 28.61 0.83
N GLU A 466 37.99 28.19 1.88
CA GLU A 466 38.23 28.83 3.19
C GLU A 466 37.19 28.75 4.34
N GLU A 467 37.75 28.48 5.51
CA GLU A 467 37.16 28.34 6.85
C GLU A 467 36.35 29.56 7.30
N ILE A 468 35.06 29.41 7.63
CA ILE A 468 34.37 30.28 8.61
C ILE A 468 33.36 29.43 9.42
N GLY A 469 33.30 29.68 10.73
CA GLY A 469 32.59 28.95 11.79
C GLY A 469 31.06 28.85 11.70
N PRO A 470 30.37 28.50 12.82
CA PRO A 470 28.98 28.06 12.78
C PRO A 470 28.08 29.20 12.28
N PRO A 471 27.16 28.95 11.32
CA PRO A 471 26.27 30.01 10.86
C PRO A 471 25.23 30.30 11.95
N GLU A 472 25.36 31.47 12.54
CA GLU A 472 24.31 32.13 13.30
C GLU A 472 23.04 32.30 12.44
N LEU A 473 21.90 32.08 13.10
CA LEU A 473 20.55 32.27 12.60
C LEU A 473 20.33 33.71 12.12
N GLY A 474 20.06 33.88 10.82
CA GLY A 474 19.88 35.22 10.26
C GLY A 474 19.19 35.32 8.91
N ALA A 475 18.23 34.46 8.59
CA ALA A 475 17.26 34.74 7.51
C ALA A 475 15.95 33.97 7.71
N SER A 476 14.96 34.70 8.22
CA SER A 476 13.54 34.39 8.31
C SER A 476 12.99 33.51 7.16
N TYR A 477 12.88 32.20 7.39
CA TYR A 477 11.72 31.46 6.92
C TYR A 477 10.60 31.70 7.94
N SER A 478 9.72 32.65 7.62
CA SER A 478 8.58 33.01 8.45
C SER A 478 7.63 31.82 8.61
N ILE A 479 7.82 31.07 9.70
CA ILE A 479 6.80 30.23 10.35
C ILE A 479 5.66 31.11 10.92
N THR A 480 5.79 32.44 10.86
CA THR A 480 4.80 33.40 11.34
C THR A 480 3.64 33.67 10.37
N LYS A 481 3.71 33.24 9.10
CA LYS A 481 2.57 33.37 8.16
C LYS A 481 1.47 32.31 8.32
N LEU A 482 1.69 31.29 9.16
CA LEU A 482 0.64 30.35 9.57
C LEU A 482 -0.16 30.82 10.81
N PHE A 483 0.20 31.94 11.45
CA PHE A 483 -0.33 32.30 12.78
C PHE A 483 -0.91 33.72 12.95
N ARG A 484 -1.09 34.53 11.90
CA ARG A 484 -1.78 35.84 12.05
C ARG A 484 -2.67 36.20 10.85
N SER A 485 -3.95 35.84 10.94
CA SER A 485 -5.06 36.65 10.38
C SER A 485 -6.45 36.18 10.88
N ASN A 486 -6.75 36.37 12.17
CA ASN A 486 -7.93 37.10 12.68
C ASN A 486 -8.08 36.91 14.20
N PRO A 487 -7.95 37.98 15.02
CA PRO A 487 -8.18 37.91 16.45
C PRO A 487 -9.66 38.19 16.73
N ARG A 488 -10.51 37.15 16.70
CA ARG A 488 -11.86 37.11 17.32
C ARG A 488 -12.54 35.81 16.93
N GLN A 489 -12.30 34.75 17.70
CA GLN A 489 -13.26 33.70 18.09
C GLN A 489 -12.47 32.55 18.71
N THR A 490 -12.54 32.49 20.03
CA THR A 490 -12.07 31.38 20.87
C THR A 490 -13.09 30.25 20.79
N THR A 491 -12.76 29.15 20.12
CA THR A 491 -13.40 27.84 20.34
C THR A 491 -12.40 26.71 20.01
N SER A 492 -12.43 25.69 20.86
CA SER A 492 -11.44 24.64 21.14
C SER A 492 -11.21 23.63 20.00
N PHE A 493 -9.94 23.29 19.75
CA PHE A 493 -9.52 22.20 18.86
C PHE A 493 -9.03 20.99 19.69
N GLU A 494 -9.69 19.83 19.56
CA GLU A 494 -9.18 18.54 20.03
C GLU A 494 -8.10 17.99 19.09
N LEU A 495 -6.84 18.02 19.54
CA LEU A 495 -5.73 17.28 18.94
C LEU A 495 -5.80 15.81 19.38
N ARG A 496 -6.42 14.95 18.58
CA ARG A 496 -6.16 13.49 18.65
C ARG A 496 -4.80 13.19 18.03
N ALA A 497 -3.75 13.44 18.81
CA ALA A 497 -2.39 12.98 18.53
C ALA A 497 -2.32 11.45 18.75
N SER A 498 -2.78 10.67 17.78
CA SER A 498 -2.31 9.29 17.63
C SER A 498 -1.02 9.33 16.81
N TRP A 499 0.07 9.10 17.52
CA TRP A 499 1.45 9.11 17.05
C TRP A 499 1.62 8.16 15.86
N VAL A 500 1.64 8.74 14.65
CA VAL A 500 2.09 8.18 13.38
C VAL A 500 3.23 9.07 12.92
N LEU A 501 4.41 8.88 13.51
CA LEU A 501 5.65 9.52 13.10
C LEU A 501 6.75 8.47 13.10
N ARG A 502 6.65 7.52 12.17
CA ARG A 502 7.77 6.70 11.66
C ARG A 502 7.50 6.44 10.17
N PRO A 503 8.51 6.48 9.30
CA PRO A 503 8.30 6.39 7.85
C PRO A 503 7.71 5.03 7.45
N PRO A 504 6.87 4.96 6.41
CA PRO A 504 6.55 3.67 5.79
C PRO A 504 7.85 3.07 5.23
N CYS A 505 8.11 1.80 5.56
CA CYS A 505 9.22 1.05 4.97
C CYS A 505 9.04 0.99 3.44
N PHE A 506 9.78 1.82 2.71
CA PHE A 506 9.86 1.74 1.25
C PHE A 506 10.76 0.56 0.87
N TRP A 507 10.19 -0.47 0.27
CA TRP A 507 10.96 -1.47 -0.45
C TRP A 507 11.46 -0.84 -1.76
N VAL A 508 12.74 -0.49 -1.84
CA VAL A 508 13.39 -0.12 -3.10
C VAL A 508 13.62 -1.40 -3.90
N PHE A 509 12.94 -1.51 -5.04
CA PHE A 509 13.07 -2.62 -5.99
C PHE A 509 14.46 -2.55 -6.66
N VAL A 510 15.39 -3.41 -6.24
CA VAL A 510 16.64 -3.67 -6.98
C VAL A 510 16.35 -4.81 -7.97
N PRO A 511 16.47 -4.60 -9.29
CA PRO A 511 16.16 -5.65 -10.26
C PRO A 511 17.23 -6.75 -10.22
N PHE A 512 16.83 -7.95 -9.79
CA PHE A 512 17.56 -9.19 -10.02
C PHE A 512 17.58 -9.48 -11.54
N CYS A 513 18.75 -9.31 -12.16
CA CYS A 513 19.01 -9.78 -13.52
C CYS A 513 19.19 -11.31 -13.51
N LEU A 514 18.16 -12.05 -13.89
CA LEU A 514 18.33 -13.42 -14.39
C LEU A 514 18.49 -13.36 -15.91
N ARG A 515 19.74 -13.51 -16.35
CA ARG A 515 20.09 -13.92 -17.72
C ARG A 515 19.71 -15.39 -17.85
N GLU A 516 18.72 -15.70 -18.68
CA GLU A 516 18.70 -16.98 -19.38
C GLU A 516 18.53 -16.75 -20.88
N VAL A 517 19.41 -17.44 -21.59
CA VAL A 517 19.63 -17.46 -23.02
C VAL A 517 18.62 -18.44 -23.61
N PHE A 518 17.75 -17.98 -24.52
CA PHE A 518 17.07 -18.87 -25.44
C PHE A 518 17.20 -18.38 -26.88
N LEU A 519 17.66 -19.32 -27.71
CA LEU A 519 17.97 -19.24 -29.12
C LEU A 519 16.75 -18.90 -29.98
N VAL A 520 17.00 -18.08 -31.00
CA VAL A 520 16.12 -17.78 -32.13
C VAL A 520 15.96 -19.03 -33.02
N PRO A 521 14.78 -19.23 -33.62
CA PRO A 521 14.75 -19.22 -35.09
C PRO A 521 13.62 -18.36 -35.68
N SER A 522 13.97 -17.67 -36.76
CA SER A 522 13.15 -16.84 -37.65
C SER A 522 12.03 -17.60 -38.37
N PRO A 523 10.94 -16.93 -38.81
CA PRO A 523 10.06 -17.45 -39.85
C PRO A 523 10.35 -16.81 -41.22
N LYS A 524 10.33 -17.63 -42.28
CA LYS A 524 10.16 -17.23 -43.69
C LYS A 524 9.17 -18.18 -44.37
N LEU A 525 8.54 -17.63 -45.42
CA LEU A 525 7.47 -18.13 -46.31
C LEU A 525 6.05 -17.95 -45.76
N GLY A 526 5.09 -17.28 -46.42
CA GLY A 526 5.03 -16.74 -47.78
C GLY A 526 3.96 -17.43 -48.64
N ALA A 527 2.88 -16.68 -48.91
CA ALA A 527 1.87 -16.84 -49.98
C ALA A 527 0.86 -18.00 -49.92
N ALA A 528 -0.45 -17.69 -49.95
CA ALA A 528 -1.26 -17.60 -51.19
C ALA A 528 -2.79 -17.73 -50.92
N LEU A 529 -3.59 -17.08 -51.78
CA LEU A 529 -5.04 -17.25 -52.07
C LEU A 529 -6.03 -16.62 -51.07
N GLY A 530 -7.03 -15.84 -51.47
CA GLY A 530 -7.52 -15.47 -52.80
C GLY A 530 -8.65 -14.42 -52.69
N VAL A 531 -8.77 -13.62 -53.75
CA VAL A 531 -9.77 -12.56 -53.96
C VAL A 531 -11.06 -13.16 -54.48
N VAL A 532 -12.22 -12.72 -53.97
CA VAL A 532 -13.47 -12.57 -54.74
C VAL A 532 -14.20 -11.34 -54.23
N GLY A 533 -14.57 -10.44 -55.14
CA GLY A 533 -15.31 -9.21 -54.87
C GLY A 533 -16.72 -9.19 -55.47
N ALA A 534 -17.35 -8.03 -55.25
CA ALA A 534 -18.49 -7.42 -55.95
C ALA A 534 -19.93 -7.86 -55.63
N GLY A 535 -20.76 -6.88 -55.23
CA GLY A 535 -21.93 -6.51 -56.06
C GLY A 535 -23.34 -6.51 -55.45
N ASN A 536 -23.78 -5.34 -54.96
CA ASN A 536 -25.05 -4.63 -55.23
C ASN A 536 -26.46 -5.05 -54.71
N LEU A 537 -27.23 -3.97 -54.44
CA LEU A 537 -28.71 -3.74 -54.39
C LEU A 537 -29.42 -4.12 -53.08
N PHE A 538 -30.13 -3.22 -52.38
CA PHE A 538 -31.41 -2.63 -52.81
C PHE A 538 -31.73 -1.24 -52.22
N LYS A 539 -32.59 -0.53 -52.97
CA LYS A 539 -33.14 0.83 -52.82
C LYS A 539 -34.05 1.05 -51.61
N ALA A 540 -34.05 2.29 -51.11
CA ALA A 540 -35.06 2.87 -50.22
C ALA A 540 -36.42 3.12 -50.90
N PRO A 541 -37.48 3.35 -50.10
CA PRO A 541 -38.46 4.39 -50.42
C PRO A 541 -38.64 5.41 -49.28
N SER A 542 -39.14 6.57 -49.69
CA SER A 542 -39.18 7.88 -49.06
C SER A 542 -40.54 8.26 -48.46
N SER A 543 -40.53 8.96 -47.32
CA SER A 543 -41.47 10.05 -46.90
C SER A 543 -41.24 10.33 -45.40
N GLY A 544 -41.07 11.51 -44.82
CA GLY A 544 -41.09 12.91 -45.22
C GLY A 544 -41.31 13.75 -43.94
N PHE A 545 -40.61 14.90 -43.81
CA PHE A 545 -40.77 16.05 -42.89
C PHE A 545 -39.93 16.23 -41.59
N LEU A 546 -39.24 17.41 -41.58
CA LEU A 546 -38.76 18.32 -40.49
C LEU A 546 -37.33 18.12 -39.90
N PRO A 547 -36.60 19.21 -39.52
CA PRO A 547 -35.96 20.22 -40.37
C PRO A 547 -34.40 20.25 -40.23
N THR A 548 -33.74 20.70 -41.29
CA THR A 548 -32.39 20.33 -41.74
C THR A 548 -31.22 21.22 -41.26
N ILE A 549 -31.26 21.82 -40.06
CA ILE A 549 -30.19 22.79 -39.66
C ILE A 549 -29.43 22.45 -38.38
N LEU A 550 -29.99 21.70 -37.43
CA LEU A 550 -29.26 21.21 -36.24
C LEU A 550 -28.57 19.85 -36.46
N PHE A 551 -28.93 19.12 -37.51
CA PHE A 551 -28.41 17.79 -37.78
C PHE A 551 -26.96 17.77 -38.31
N ARG A 552 -26.41 18.90 -38.78
CA ARG A 552 -25.07 18.95 -39.40
C ARG A 552 -23.90 19.14 -38.42
N GLN A 553 -24.13 19.63 -37.20
CA GLN A 553 -23.03 19.77 -36.22
C GLN A 553 -22.82 18.49 -35.40
N ALA A 554 -23.88 17.77 -35.04
CA ALA A 554 -23.76 16.47 -34.35
C ALA A 554 -23.32 15.32 -35.29
N THR A 555 -23.72 15.32 -36.56
CA THR A 555 -23.31 14.28 -37.54
C THR A 555 -21.91 14.47 -38.13
N LYS A 556 -21.24 15.61 -37.87
CA LYS A 556 -19.80 15.70 -38.14
C LYS A 556 -18.95 14.88 -37.16
N PHE A 557 -19.50 14.47 -36.01
CA PHE A 557 -18.72 13.83 -34.95
C PHE A 557 -19.03 12.35 -34.70
N HIS A 558 -20.21 11.78 -35.03
CA HIS A 558 -20.46 10.36 -34.76
C HIS A 558 -21.35 9.64 -35.78
N PRO A 559 -20.77 8.92 -36.75
CA PRO A 559 -21.50 8.00 -37.62
C PRO A 559 -21.38 6.51 -37.22
N SER A 560 -20.64 6.15 -36.16
CA SER A 560 -20.46 4.73 -35.77
C SER A 560 -21.25 4.33 -34.51
N PRO A 561 -21.97 3.19 -34.51
CA PRO A 561 -22.57 2.59 -33.31
C PRO A 561 -21.59 2.42 -32.13
N LEU A 562 -20.28 2.30 -32.43
CA LEU A 562 -19.17 2.09 -31.49
C LEU A 562 -18.90 3.24 -30.50
N LEU A 563 -19.53 4.40 -30.67
CA LEU A 563 -19.38 5.57 -29.80
C LEU A 563 -20.60 5.80 -28.89
N TRP A 564 -21.68 5.01 -29.05
CA TRP A 564 -22.82 5.05 -28.12
C TRP A 564 -22.58 4.24 -26.85
N ALA A 565 -21.58 3.36 -26.85
CA ALA A 565 -21.12 2.60 -25.71
C ALA A 565 -19.66 2.97 -25.39
N ALA A 566 -19.43 3.47 -24.19
CA ALA A 566 -18.08 3.75 -23.69
C ALA A 566 -17.70 2.80 -22.55
N LEU A 567 -16.40 2.59 -22.37
CA LEU A 567 -15.90 1.88 -21.21
C LEU A 567 -15.80 2.83 -20.01
N GLY A 568 -16.60 2.58 -18.97
CA GLY A 568 -16.44 3.24 -17.68
C GLY A 568 -15.28 2.67 -16.87
N THR A 569 -14.42 3.51 -16.31
CA THR A 569 -13.22 3.09 -15.56
C THR A 569 -13.34 3.23 -14.04
N TRP A 570 -14.48 3.71 -13.52
CA TRP A 570 -14.71 3.89 -12.08
C TRP A 570 -14.62 2.59 -11.28
N LYS A 571 -13.92 2.64 -10.13
CA LYS A 571 -13.74 1.50 -9.19
C LYS A 571 -13.24 0.21 -9.86
N ALA A 572 -12.50 0.30 -10.95
CA ALA A 572 -11.70 -0.84 -11.39
C ALA A 572 -10.52 -1.03 -10.40
N PRO A 573 -10.19 -2.27 -9.98
CA PRO A 573 -9.05 -2.50 -9.09
C PRO A 573 -7.75 -1.96 -9.69
N PRO A 574 -6.81 -1.43 -8.88
CA PRO A 574 -5.48 -1.05 -9.36
C PRO A 574 -4.83 -2.20 -10.13
N GLY A 575 -4.23 -1.89 -11.29
CA GLY A 575 -3.59 -2.86 -12.18
C GLY A 575 -4.54 -3.65 -13.08
N GLN A 576 -5.86 -3.48 -12.98
CA GLN A 576 -6.83 -4.12 -13.90
C GLN A 576 -7.43 -3.14 -14.91
N VAL A 577 -7.30 -1.82 -14.70
CA VAL A 577 -7.91 -0.82 -15.57
C VAL A 577 -7.23 -0.86 -16.94
N GLY A 578 -5.90 -0.92 -16.95
CA GLY A 578 -5.13 -0.97 -18.20
C GLY A 578 -5.51 -2.17 -19.08
N ASP A 579 -5.65 -3.36 -18.48
CA ASP A 579 -6.07 -4.56 -19.20
C ASP A 579 -7.51 -4.47 -19.72
N ALA A 580 -8.43 -3.93 -18.92
CA ALA A 580 -9.80 -3.69 -19.35
C ALA A 580 -9.87 -2.72 -20.54
N VAL A 581 -9.07 -1.65 -20.51
CA VAL A 581 -8.94 -0.69 -21.63
C VAL A 581 -8.38 -1.37 -22.86
N LYS A 582 -7.30 -2.16 -22.75
CA LYS A 582 -6.74 -2.92 -23.89
C LYS A 582 -7.77 -3.86 -24.52
N VAL A 583 -8.49 -4.60 -23.69
CA VAL A 583 -9.55 -5.50 -24.15
C VAL A 583 -10.67 -4.73 -24.84
N ALA A 584 -11.13 -3.62 -24.26
CA ALA A 584 -12.16 -2.79 -24.87
C ALA A 584 -11.71 -2.22 -26.23
N LEU A 585 -10.50 -1.67 -26.31
CA LEU A 585 -9.94 -1.13 -27.55
C LEU A 585 -9.82 -2.22 -28.63
N LYS A 586 -9.40 -3.44 -28.24
CA LYS A 586 -9.35 -4.62 -29.11
C LYS A 586 -10.74 -5.09 -29.56
N ALA A 587 -11.73 -5.03 -28.66
CA ALA A 587 -13.13 -5.38 -28.95
C ALA A 587 -13.81 -4.37 -29.89
N GLY A 588 -13.27 -3.15 -30.00
CA GLY A 588 -13.76 -2.12 -30.91
C GLY A 588 -14.25 -0.84 -30.23
N TYR A 589 -14.13 -0.72 -28.91
CA TYR A 589 -14.42 0.54 -28.22
C TYR A 589 -13.53 1.65 -28.74
N ARG A 590 -14.10 2.84 -28.90
CA ARG A 590 -13.35 4.07 -29.19
C ARG A 590 -13.63 5.18 -28.18
N HIS A 591 -14.53 4.96 -27.22
CA HIS A 591 -14.82 5.90 -26.14
C HIS A 591 -14.39 5.33 -24.79
N ILE A 592 -13.50 6.04 -24.09
CA ILE A 592 -13.07 5.70 -22.73
C ILE A 592 -13.47 6.85 -21.78
N ASP A 593 -14.19 6.50 -20.70
CA ASP A 593 -14.62 7.44 -19.67
C ASP A 593 -13.74 7.33 -18.42
N GLY A 594 -13.13 8.44 -18.05
CA GLY A 594 -12.31 8.61 -16.85
C GLY A 594 -12.77 9.79 -15.99
N ALA A 595 -12.02 10.03 -14.91
CA ALA A 595 -12.13 11.23 -14.08
C ALA A 595 -10.88 11.37 -13.21
N TRP A 596 -10.54 12.61 -12.86
CA TRP A 596 -9.37 12.90 -12.01
C TRP A 596 -9.38 12.09 -10.69
N ILE A 597 -10.55 11.98 -10.05
CA ILE A 597 -10.69 11.29 -8.75
C ILE A 597 -10.61 9.76 -8.85
N TYR A 598 -10.69 9.18 -10.05
CA TYR A 598 -10.63 7.72 -10.21
C TYR A 598 -9.22 7.19 -9.95
N ARG A 599 -8.20 8.06 -9.99
CA ARG A 599 -6.78 7.75 -9.70
C ARG A 599 -6.24 6.60 -10.54
N ASN A 600 -6.70 6.49 -11.79
CA ASN A 600 -6.29 5.46 -12.75
C ASN A 600 -5.99 6.01 -14.15
N GLU A 601 -5.94 7.35 -14.32
CA GLU A 601 -5.66 8.00 -15.60
C GLU A 601 -4.29 7.60 -16.19
N GLU A 602 -3.29 7.34 -15.34
CA GLU A 602 -1.96 6.86 -15.76
C GLU A 602 -2.02 5.46 -16.40
N GLU A 603 -2.77 4.52 -15.78
CA GLU A 603 -2.98 3.19 -16.35
C GLU A 603 -3.73 3.25 -17.68
N VAL A 604 -4.72 4.14 -17.79
CA VAL A 604 -5.48 4.36 -19.02
C VAL A 604 -4.59 4.93 -20.12
N GLY A 605 -3.79 5.95 -19.83
CA GLY A 605 -2.85 6.56 -20.77
C GLY A 605 -1.84 5.55 -21.30
N GLN A 606 -1.27 4.74 -20.41
CA GLN A 606 -0.34 3.67 -20.79
C GLN A 606 -1.00 2.60 -21.67
N ALA A 607 -2.22 2.16 -21.32
CA ALA A 607 -2.96 1.19 -22.12
C ALA A 607 -3.33 1.68 -23.52
N ILE A 608 -3.69 2.97 -23.65
CA ILE A 608 -3.94 3.61 -24.95
C ILE A 608 -2.67 3.61 -25.79
N LYS A 609 -1.53 4.03 -25.21
CA LYS A 609 -0.24 4.06 -25.91
C LYS A 609 0.18 2.67 -26.40
N GLU A 610 0.01 1.65 -25.55
CA GLU A 610 0.32 0.25 -25.89
C GLU A 610 -0.64 -0.36 -26.91
N SER A 611 -1.87 0.16 -27.03
CA SER A 611 -2.85 -0.33 -28.01
C SER A 611 -2.44 -0.05 -29.46
N GLY A 612 -1.57 0.95 -29.69
CA GLY A 612 -1.17 1.40 -31.02
C GLY A 612 -2.28 2.10 -31.82
N ILE A 613 -3.42 2.43 -31.20
CA ILE A 613 -4.50 3.19 -31.85
C ILE A 613 -4.13 4.68 -31.83
N ASP A 614 -4.26 5.34 -32.98
CA ASP A 614 -4.03 6.77 -33.09
C ASP A 614 -4.95 7.56 -32.15
N ARG A 615 -4.38 8.51 -31.39
CA ARG A 615 -5.13 9.35 -30.45
C ARG A 615 -6.35 10.04 -31.08
N LYS A 616 -6.29 10.40 -32.37
CA LYS A 616 -7.37 11.07 -33.11
C LYS A 616 -8.61 10.17 -33.33
N ASP A 617 -8.43 8.86 -33.23
CA ASP A 617 -9.49 7.85 -33.43
C ASP A 617 -10.18 7.47 -32.11
N LEU A 618 -9.71 8.04 -30.99
CA LEU A 618 -10.26 7.82 -29.66
C LEU A 618 -11.02 9.06 -29.18
N TRP A 619 -12.10 8.80 -28.45
CA TRP A 619 -12.82 9.78 -27.64
C TRP A 619 -12.48 9.56 -26.17
N LEU A 620 -11.76 10.51 -25.58
CA LEU A 620 -11.37 10.47 -24.17
C LEU A 620 -12.16 11.51 -23.36
N THR A 621 -12.87 11.02 -22.35
CA THR A 621 -13.58 11.84 -21.36
C THR A 621 -12.83 11.84 -20.03
N SER A 622 -12.63 13.01 -19.43
CA SER A 622 -12.28 13.12 -18.00
C SER A 622 -13.12 14.19 -17.30
N LYS A 623 -12.96 14.36 -15.99
CA LYS A 623 -13.82 15.20 -15.15
C LYS A 623 -13.01 15.99 -14.13
N LEU A 624 -13.31 17.28 -14.03
CA LEU A 624 -12.80 18.22 -13.04
C LEU A 624 -13.36 17.86 -11.65
N TRP A 625 -12.48 17.55 -10.70
CA TRP A 625 -12.89 17.21 -9.34
C TRP A 625 -13.30 18.45 -8.53
N ASN A 626 -14.18 18.23 -7.55
CA ASN A 626 -14.88 19.27 -6.79
C ASN A 626 -13.95 20.27 -6.08
N THR A 627 -12.72 19.90 -5.75
CA THR A 627 -11.73 20.77 -5.11
C THR A 627 -11.09 21.78 -6.07
N PHE A 628 -11.32 21.67 -7.38
CA PHE A 628 -10.67 22.48 -8.42
C PHE A 628 -11.66 23.37 -9.19
N HIS A 629 -12.80 23.69 -8.58
CA HIS A 629 -13.82 24.51 -9.22
C HIS A 629 -13.46 26.00 -9.29
N LYS A 630 -12.51 26.47 -8.48
CA LYS A 630 -12.06 27.88 -8.58
C LYS A 630 -11.40 28.10 -9.95
N PRO A 631 -11.68 29.23 -10.64
CA PRO A 631 -11.15 29.47 -11.99
C PRO A 631 -9.63 29.35 -12.12
N GLU A 632 -8.88 29.71 -11.09
CA GLU A 632 -7.42 29.58 -11.04
C GLU A 632 -6.93 28.12 -11.03
N ASP A 633 -7.72 27.18 -10.53
CA ASP A 633 -7.33 25.77 -10.33
C ASP A 633 -7.64 24.88 -11.54
N VAL A 634 -8.62 25.28 -12.37
CA VAL A 634 -9.17 24.45 -13.46
C VAL A 634 -8.09 24.01 -14.46
N GLU A 635 -7.25 24.96 -14.89
CA GLU A 635 -6.23 24.69 -15.91
C GLU A 635 -5.14 23.77 -15.38
N GLY A 636 -4.66 24.00 -14.15
CA GLY A 636 -3.66 23.13 -13.51
C GLY A 636 -4.19 21.72 -13.28
N ALA A 637 -5.46 21.57 -12.91
CA ALA A 637 -6.09 20.25 -12.76
C ALA A 637 -6.22 19.52 -14.10
N LEU A 638 -6.59 20.23 -15.17
CA LEU A 638 -6.65 19.67 -16.51
C LEU A 638 -5.26 19.24 -17.01
N ASP A 639 -4.23 20.05 -16.78
CA ASP A 639 -2.86 19.74 -17.19
C ASP A 639 -2.33 18.47 -16.53
N GLN A 640 -2.67 18.24 -15.25
CA GLN A 640 -2.38 16.98 -14.57
C GLN A 640 -3.07 15.80 -15.25
N THR A 641 -4.35 15.92 -15.59
CA THR A 641 -5.10 14.87 -16.30
C THR A 641 -4.49 14.57 -17.67
N LEU A 642 -4.14 15.61 -18.45
CA LEU A 642 -3.48 15.47 -19.76
C LEU A 642 -2.13 14.76 -19.64
N GLN A 643 -1.33 15.14 -18.64
CA GLN A 643 -0.05 14.49 -18.36
C GLN A 643 -0.23 13.00 -18.02
N ARG A 644 -1.14 12.67 -17.11
CA ARG A 644 -1.41 11.28 -16.70
C ARG A 644 -1.91 10.41 -17.86
N LEU A 645 -2.82 10.95 -18.68
CA LEU A 645 -3.33 10.27 -19.87
C LEU A 645 -2.32 10.26 -21.03
N GLN A 646 -1.18 10.96 -20.90
CA GLN A 646 -0.14 11.08 -21.93
C GLN A 646 -0.70 11.62 -23.26
N THR A 647 -1.55 12.66 -23.20
CA THR A 647 -2.19 13.29 -24.38
C THR A 647 -2.20 14.81 -24.24
N ASN A 648 -2.19 15.52 -25.37
CA ASN A 648 -2.20 16.99 -25.38
C ASN A 648 -3.61 17.59 -25.35
N TYR A 649 -4.64 16.78 -25.56
CA TYR A 649 -6.05 17.22 -25.51
C TYR A 649 -7.01 16.13 -25.02
N LEU A 650 -8.17 16.55 -24.52
CA LEU A 650 -9.36 15.72 -24.26
C LEU A 650 -10.46 15.97 -25.29
N ASP A 651 -11.26 14.96 -25.60
CA ASP A 651 -12.44 15.12 -26.46
C ASP A 651 -13.61 15.69 -25.67
N LEU A 652 -13.72 15.32 -24.39
CA LEU A 652 -14.72 15.82 -23.46
C LEU A 652 -14.13 16.05 -22.06
N TYR A 653 -14.41 17.21 -21.46
CA TYR A 653 -14.10 17.49 -20.07
C TYR A 653 -15.33 17.97 -19.31
N LEU A 654 -15.66 17.30 -18.19
CA LEU A 654 -16.90 17.53 -17.45
C LEU A 654 -16.65 18.17 -16.08
N MET A 655 -17.53 19.05 -15.63
CA MET A 655 -17.64 19.34 -14.18
C MET A 655 -18.24 18.11 -13.50
N HIS A 656 -17.48 17.44 -12.62
CA HIS A 656 -17.85 16.11 -12.11
C HIS A 656 -19.14 16.12 -11.25
N TRP A 657 -19.26 17.11 -10.38
CA TRP A 657 -20.47 17.33 -9.57
C TRP A 657 -20.85 18.81 -9.62
N PRO A 658 -22.13 19.17 -9.42
CA PRO A 658 -22.55 20.57 -9.28
C PRO A 658 -22.21 21.15 -7.90
N VAL A 659 -21.11 20.72 -7.26
CA VAL A 659 -20.73 21.13 -5.91
C VAL A 659 -19.24 21.44 -5.88
N ALA A 660 -18.90 22.65 -5.44
CA ALA A 660 -17.53 23.10 -5.23
C ALA A 660 -17.09 22.82 -3.80
N PHE A 661 -15.86 22.35 -3.62
CA PHE A 661 -15.23 22.20 -2.30
C PHE A 661 -14.17 23.28 -2.10
N LYS A 662 -14.02 23.71 -0.84
CA LYS A 662 -12.86 24.44 -0.36
C LYS A 662 -11.71 23.47 -0.10
N GLU A 663 -10.55 24.02 0.28
CA GLU A 663 -9.46 23.20 0.79
C GLU A 663 -9.96 22.27 1.91
N PRO A 664 -9.58 20.97 1.87
CA PRO A 664 -9.99 20.02 2.88
C PRO A 664 -9.66 20.52 4.29
N GLY A 665 -10.59 20.32 5.22
CA GLY A 665 -10.34 20.62 6.62
C GLY A 665 -9.35 19.64 7.27
N PRO A 666 -8.97 19.86 8.54
CA PRO A 666 -8.27 18.85 9.32
C PRO A 666 -8.99 17.49 9.23
N ASN A 667 -8.25 16.40 9.04
CA ASN A 667 -8.76 15.04 8.85
C ASN A 667 -9.56 14.80 7.54
N ASP A 668 -9.21 15.48 6.44
CA ASP A 668 -9.90 15.36 5.14
C ASP A 668 -11.41 15.69 5.20
N GLU A 669 -11.79 16.58 6.11
CA GLU A 669 -13.16 17.06 6.23
C GLU A 669 -13.60 17.75 4.92
N ILE A 670 -14.73 17.30 4.36
CA ILE A 670 -15.30 17.91 3.17
C ILE A 670 -15.93 19.24 3.55
N ARG A 671 -15.40 20.33 3.00
CA ARG A 671 -15.92 21.69 3.20
C ARG A 671 -16.49 22.20 1.90
N VAL A 672 -17.80 22.40 1.86
CA VAL A 672 -18.48 22.91 0.67
C VAL A 672 -18.26 24.42 0.53
N ASP A 673 -17.97 24.85 -0.68
CA ASP A 673 -18.04 26.25 -1.08
C ASP A 673 -19.44 26.56 -1.61
N TYR A 674 -20.34 27.01 -0.73
CA TYR A 674 -21.74 27.27 -1.09
C TYR A 674 -21.90 28.37 -2.15
N GLU A 675 -21.04 29.40 -2.12
CA GLU A 675 -21.11 30.51 -3.07
C GLU A 675 -20.76 30.03 -4.48
N LEU A 676 -19.65 29.30 -4.62
CA LEU A 676 -19.24 28.75 -5.90
C LEU A 676 -20.12 27.58 -6.36
N THR A 677 -20.73 26.85 -5.42
CA THR A 677 -21.72 25.79 -5.71
C THR A 677 -23.01 26.34 -6.31
N GLU A 678 -23.51 27.47 -5.81
CA GLU A 678 -24.70 28.12 -6.37
C GLU A 678 -24.39 28.95 -7.62
N ASN A 679 -23.13 29.34 -7.83
CA ASN A 679 -22.67 30.06 -9.02
C ASN A 679 -21.58 29.30 -9.82
N PRO A 680 -21.94 28.21 -10.52
CA PRO A 680 -20.98 27.43 -11.31
C PRO A 680 -20.49 28.15 -12.58
N LEU A 681 -21.04 29.34 -12.90
CA LEU A 681 -20.69 30.09 -14.11
C LEU A 681 -19.22 30.52 -14.13
N LEU A 682 -18.63 30.77 -12.97
CA LEU A 682 -17.21 31.13 -12.86
C LEU A 682 -16.31 29.98 -13.32
N THR A 683 -16.58 28.76 -12.85
CA THR A 683 -15.90 27.55 -13.29
C THR A 683 -16.17 27.30 -14.78
N TRP A 684 -17.41 27.48 -15.23
CA TRP A 684 -17.80 27.24 -16.63
C TRP A 684 -17.05 28.14 -17.61
N LYS A 685 -16.97 29.45 -17.34
CA LYS A 685 -16.21 30.40 -18.18
C LYS A 685 -14.75 29.96 -18.34
N LYS A 686 -14.16 29.41 -17.27
CA LYS A 686 -12.79 28.88 -17.35
C LYS A 686 -12.69 27.62 -18.21
N LEU A 687 -13.69 26.74 -18.18
CA LEU A 687 -13.77 25.61 -19.10
C LEU A 687 -13.89 26.04 -20.56
N GLU A 688 -14.64 27.11 -20.86
CA GLU A 688 -14.71 27.69 -22.21
C GLU A 688 -13.35 28.21 -22.68
N GLU A 689 -12.55 28.81 -21.79
CA GLU A 689 -11.17 29.19 -22.10
C GLU A 689 -10.30 27.97 -22.44
N MET A 690 -10.49 26.82 -21.78
CA MET A 690 -9.73 25.60 -22.09
C MET A 690 -10.05 25.06 -23.49
N VAL A 691 -11.29 25.27 -23.97
CA VAL A 691 -11.67 25.00 -25.35
C VAL A 691 -10.97 25.95 -26.31
N ALA A 692 -10.97 27.26 -26.02
CA ALA A 692 -10.28 28.25 -26.83
C ALA A 692 -8.75 27.99 -26.92
N LYS A 693 -8.15 27.45 -25.87
CA LYS A 693 -6.74 27.02 -25.82
C LYS A 693 -6.48 25.69 -26.54
N GLY A 694 -7.50 24.97 -26.99
CA GLY A 694 -7.37 23.68 -27.66
C GLY A 694 -7.01 22.49 -26.75
N LYS A 695 -6.99 22.69 -25.42
CA LYS A 695 -6.74 21.61 -24.44
C LYS A 695 -7.92 20.64 -24.31
N VAL A 696 -9.12 21.11 -24.63
CA VAL A 696 -10.36 20.30 -24.64
C VAL A 696 -11.15 20.63 -25.90
N ARG A 697 -11.77 19.63 -26.54
CA ARG A 697 -12.66 19.85 -27.69
C ARG A 697 -14.09 20.21 -27.29
N ASN A 698 -14.64 19.50 -26.31
CA ASN A 698 -16.00 19.70 -25.81
C ASN A 698 -16.03 19.78 -24.29
N ILE A 699 -16.94 20.59 -23.76
CA ILE A 699 -17.16 20.72 -22.32
C ILE A 699 -18.59 20.34 -21.97
N GLY A 700 -18.76 19.79 -20.77
CA GLY A 700 -20.05 19.34 -20.29
C GLY A 700 -20.11 19.32 -18.76
N VAL A 701 -21.19 18.76 -18.25
CA VAL A 701 -21.45 18.66 -16.82
C VAL A 701 -21.78 17.23 -16.42
N SER A 702 -21.77 16.95 -15.13
CA SER A 702 -22.16 15.65 -14.59
C SER A 702 -22.99 15.86 -13.33
N ASN A 703 -24.08 15.09 -13.21
CA ASN A 703 -25.05 15.13 -12.11
C ASN A 703 -25.86 16.43 -12.00
N PHE A 704 -25.98 17.21 -13.08
CA PHE A 704 -26.82 18.41 -13.06
C PHE A 704 -28.30 18.04 -13.28
N ASN A 705 -29.19 18.59 -12.45
CA ASN A 705 -30.64 18.50 -12.64
C ASN A 705 -31.16 19.56 -13.63
N ILE A 706 -32.45 19.49 -13.99
CA ILE A 706 -33.08 20.41 -14.96
C ILE A 706 -32.92 21.87 -14.55
N ARG A 707 -33.10 22.19 -13.26
CA ARG A 707 -32.97 23.57 -12.75
C ARG A 707 -31.55 24.11 -12.95
N ARG A 708 -30.54 23.35 -12.51
CA ARG A 708 -29.12 23.76 -12.61
C ARG A 708 -28.68 23.84 -14.07
N LEU A 709 -29.13 22.92 -14.93
CA LEU A 709 -28.90 23.02 -16.37
C LEU A 709 -29.54 24.29 -16.95
N THR A 710 -30.81 24.55 -16.65
CA THR A 710 -31.54 25.73 -17.14
C THR A 710 -30.85 27.02 -16.69
N ASN A 711 -30.43 27.10 -15.42
CA ASN A 711 -29.70 28.24 -14.88
C ASN A 711 -28.37 28.45 -15.62
N LEU A 712 -27.61 27.38 -15.88
CA LEU A 712 -26.34 27.48 -16.61
C LEU A 712 -26.54 27.87 -18.08
N THR A 713 -27.50 27.24 -18.77
CA THR A 713 -27.73 27.48 -20.21
C THR A 713 -28.38 28.83 -20.52
N ASN A 714 -29.10 29.41 -19.55
CA ASN A 714 -29.73 30.72 -19.68
C ASN A 714 -28.86 31.87 -19.15
N ALA A 715 -27.69 31.58 -18.57
CA ALA A 715 -26.77 32.62 -18.11
C ALA A 715 -26.36 33.51 -19.30
N PRO A 716 -26.39 34.85 -19.16
CA PRO A 716 -26.19 35.77 -20.29
C PRO A 716 -24.80 35.71 -20.92
N ASP A 717 -23.79 35.28 -20.15
CA ASP A 717 -22.38 35.30 -20.55
C ASP A 717 -21.83 33.94 -21.02
N ILE A 718 -22.69 32.94 -21.24
CA ILE A 718 -22.25 31.62 -21.72
C ILE A 718 -22.00 31.65 -23.24
N ARG A 719 -20.83 31.20 -23.67
CA ARG A 719 -20.44 31.12 -25.09
C ARG A 719 -20.64 29.72 -25.66
N ILE A 720 -20.41 28.70 -24.84
CA ILE A 720 -20.48 27.29 -25.20
C ILE A 720 -21.49 26.62 -24.27
N LYS A 721 -22.60 26.14 -24.84
CA LYS A 721 -23.57 25.33 -24.08
C LYS A 721 -22.95 23.96 -23.73
N PRO A 722 -23.31 23.36 -22.57
CA PRO A 722 -22.84 22.01 -22.24
C PRO A 722 -23.22 21.03 -23.34
N ALA A 723 -22.23 20.35 -23.92
CA ALA A 723 -22.48 19.35 -24.95
C ALA A 723 -23.15 18.10 -24.37
N ILE A 724 -22.73 17.73 -23.15
CA ILE A 724 -23.14 16.51 -22.45
C ILE A 724 -23.49 16.81 -21.00
N ASN A 725 -24.49 16.11 -20.47
CA ASN A 725 -24.71 15.92 -19.04
C ASN A 725 -24.63 14.42 -18.69
N GLN A 726 -23.60 14.03 -17.93
CA GLN A 726 -23.42 12.65 -17.49
C GLN A 726 -24.16 12.41 -16.16
N VAL A 727 -25.08 11.44 -16.11
CA VAL A 727 -26.01 11.23 -14.98
C VAL A 727 -26.27 9.75 -14.70
N GLU A 728 -26.64 9.42 -13.45
CA GLU A 728 -27.09 8.06 -13.10
C GLU A 728 -28.44 7.80 -13.79
N LEU A 729 -28.42 7.02 -14.86
CA LEU A 729 -29.63 6.60 -15.57
C LEU A 729 -29.60 5.09 -15.67
N ASN A 730 -30.58 4.45 -15.08
CA ASN A 730 -30.75 3.00 -15.12
C ASN A 730 -32.23 2.64 -15.02
N TYR A 731 -32.55 1.35 -15.02
CA TYR A 731 -33.93 0.86 -14.87
C TYR A 731 -34.63 1.46 -13.63
N PHE A 732 -33.94 1.50 -12.49
CA PHE A 732 -34.49 1.99 -11.22
C PHE A 732 -34.52 3.52 -11.11
N ASN A 733 -33.73 4.24 -11.91
CA ASN A 733 -33.69 5.69 -11.98
C ASN A 733 -33.78 6.20 -13.43
N PRO A 734 -34.96 6.10 -14.10
CA PRO A 734 -35.06 6.36 -15.53
C PRO A 734 -35.10 7.85 -15.90
N GLN A 735 -35.49 8.75 -14.99
CA GLN A 735 -35.53 10.22 -15.15
C GLN A 735 -36.14 10.72 -16.51
N PRO A 736 -37.38 10.37 -16.87
CA PRO A 736 -37.97 10.70 -18.18
C PRO A 736 -38.09 12.21 -18.43
N ALA A 737 -38.34 13.03 -17.39
CA ALA A 737 -38.39 14.49 -17.51
C ALA A 737 -37.04 15.07 -17.94
N LEU A 738 -35.93 14.58 -17.37
CA LEU A 738 -34.58 15.00 -17.74
C LEU A 738 -34.25 14.58 -19.17
N VAL A 739 -34.56 13.35 -19.56
CA VAL A 739 -34.35 12.85 -20.94
C VAL A 739 -35.10 13.71 -21.96
N LYS A 740 -36.36 14.06 -21.68
CA LYS A 740 -37.16 14.94 -22.53
C LYS A 740 -36.54 16.34 -22.62
N TRP A 741 -36.26 16.96 -21.47
CA TRP A 741 -35.68 18.30 -21.41
C TRP A 741 -34.34 18.37 -22.15
N SER A 742 -33.47 17.38 -21.96
CA SER A 742 -32.16 17.28 -22.61
C SER A 742 -32.27 17.19 -24.14
N LYS A 743 -33.22 16.41 -24.66
CA LYS A 743 -33.51 16.33 -26.11
C LYS A 743 -33.99 17.67 -26.66
N GLU A 744 -34.92 18.34 -25.97
CA GLU A 744 -35.46 19.64 -26.38
C GLU A 744 -34.40 20.76 -26.38
N ASN A 745 -33.40 20.65 -25.50
CA ASN A 745 -32.34 21.64 -25.34
C ASN A 745 -31.01 21.28 -26.02
N ASN A 746 -30.97 20.19 -26.80
CA ASN A 746 -29.77 19.69 -27.48
C ASN A 746 -28.57 19.42 -26.55
N VAL A 747 -28.83 18.88 -25.35
CA VAL A 747 -27.80 18.41 -24.41
C VAL A 747 -27.83 16.89 -24.43
N LEU A 748 -26.74 16.24 -24.85
CA LEU A 748 -26.67 14.78 -24.89
C LEU A 748 -26.52 14.21 -23.47
N LEU A 749 -27.15 13.07 -23.19
CA LEU A 749 -27.01 12.41 -21.89
C LEU A 749 -26.06 11.23 -21.98
N GLU A 750 -25.13 11.15 -21.02
CA GLU A 750 -24.31 9.98 -20.76
C GLU A 750 -24.83 9.26 -19.51
N SER A 751 -25.28 8.02 -19.66
CA SER A 751 -25.78 7.15 -18.61
C SER A 751 -24.61 6.40 -17.96
N TYR A 752 -24.20 6.83 -16.77
CA TYR A 752 -23.35 6.00 -15.92
C TYR A 752 -24.17 5.01 -15.10
N SER A 753 -23.56 3.87 -14.78
CA SER A 753 -24.22 2.73 -14.13
C SER A 753 -25.51 2.29 -14.86
N PRO A 754 -25.51 2.10 -16.20
CA PRO A 754 -26.72 1.81 -16.98
C PRO A 754 -27.45 0.53 -16.54
N LEU A 755 -26.70 -0.44 -16.00
CA LEU A 755 -27.25 -1.69 -15.46
C LEU A 755 -27.69 -1.57 -14.00
N GLY A 756 -27.57 -0.41 -13.36
CA GLY A 756 -27.69 -0.22 -11.91
C GLY A 756 -26.33 -0.16 -11.20
N SER A 757 -26.35 0.24 -9.93
CA SER A 757 -25.15 0.33 -9.08
C SER A 757 -25.18 -0.71 -7.96
N ASN A 758 -24.03 -1.32 -7.65
CA ASN A 758 -23.90 -2.39 -6.63
C ASN A 758 -24.93 -3.52 -6.83
N ASP A 759 -25.77 -3.80 -5.83
CA ASP A 759 -26.74 -4.89 -5.84
C ASP A 759 -27.85 -4.72 -6.88
N GLN A 760 -28.14 -3.47 -7.31
CA GLN A 760 -29.13 -3.20 -8.35
C GLN A 760 -28.78 -3.83 -9.71
N VAL A 761 -27.50 -4.13 -9.98
CA VAL A 761 -27.11 -4.84 -11.20
C VAL A 761 -27.74 -6.22 -11.24
N GLY A 762 -27.74 -6.94 -10.12
CA GLY A 762 -28.38 -8.24 -10.04
C GLY A 762 -29.90 -8.15 -10.20
N GLU A 763 -30.51 -7.12 -9.63
CA GLU A 763 -31.96 -6.91 -9.67
C GLU A 763 -32.46 -6.50 -11.05
N SER A 764 -31.75 -5.59 -11.73
CA SER A 764 -32.12 -5.13 -13.09
C SER A 764 -32.02 -6.29 -14.09
N LEU A 765 -30.97 -7.10 -14.00
CA LEU A 765 -30.78 -8.26 -14.87
C LEU A 765 -31.79 -9.38 -14.59
N LYS A 766 -32.32 -9.48 -13.36
CA LYS A 766 -33.37 -10.46 -12.98
C LYS A 766 -34.79 -9.93 -13.16
N ASN A 767 -34.96 -8.69 -13.61
CA ASN A 767 -36.28 -8.09 -13.81
C ASN A 767 -37.12 -8.95 -14.79
N PRO A 768 -38.38 -9.31 -14.45
CA PRO A 768 -39.21 -10.17 -15.29
C PRO A 768 -39.38 -9.66 -16.72
N THR A 769 -39.59 -8.36 -16.89
CA THR A 769 -39.75 -7.72 -18.22
C THR A 769 -38.46 -7.82 -19.03
N VAL A 770 -37.31 -7.55 -18.41
CA VAL A 770 -36.00 -7.65 -19.07
C VAL A 770 -35.70 -9.11 -19.46
N GLN A 771 -35.99 -10.05 -18.57
CA GLN A 771 -35.80 -11.50 -18.80
C GLN A 771 -36.69 -12.03 -19.92
N GLU A 772 -37.93 -11.56 -20.01
CA GLU A 772 -38.87 -11.94 -21.07
C GLU A 772 -38.35 -11.49 -22.44
N ILE A 773 -37.97 -10.21 -22.57
CA ILE A 773 -37.42 -9.64 -23.83
C ILE A 773 -36.09 -10.29 -24.19
N SER A 774 -35.23 -10.54 -23.20
CA SER A 774 -33.95 -11.25 -23.39
C SER A 774 -34.16 -12.64 -23.99
N LYS A 775 -35.14 -13.41 -23.49
CA LYS A 775 -35.48 -14.74 -24.01
C LYS A 775 -36.08 -14.69 -25.40
N GLU A 776 -36.96 -13.72 -25.66
CA GLU A 776 -37.59 -13.53 -26.98
C GLU A 776 -36.53 -13.24 -28.07
N LEU A 777 -35.53 -12.43 -27.74
CA LEU A 777 -34.49 -12.00 -28.68
C LEU A 777 -33.25 -12.91 -28.71
N GLY A 778 -33.11 -13.86 -27.77
CA GLY A 778 -31.93 -14.72 -27.67
C GLY A 778 -30.64 -13.98 -27.30
N VAL A 779 -30.76 -12.87 -26.56
CA VAL A 779 -29.66 -11.99 -26.13
C VAL A 779 -29.61 -11.90 -24.61
N THR A 780 -28.55 -11.35 -24.02
CA THR A 780 -28.48 -11.25 -22.55
C THR A 780 -29.35 -10.12 -21.99
N PRO A 781 -29.77 -10.21 -20.71
CA PRO A 781 -30.47 -9.11 -20.05
C PRO A 781 -29.69 -7.79 -20.04
N ALA A 782 -28.35 -7.85 -19.99
CA ALA A 782 -27.50 -6.66 -20.02
C ALA A 782 -27.59 -5.94 -21.37
N GLN A 783 -27.54 -6.69 -22.47
CA GLN A 783 -27.67 -6.13 -23.81
C GLN A 783 -29.05 -5.50 -24.06
N VAL A 784 -30.12 -6.06 -23.49
CA VAL A 784 -31.47 -5.46 -23.53
C VAL A 784 -31.49 -4.09 -22.87
N ILE A 785 -30.96 -3.98 -21.64
CA ILE A 785 -30.95 -2.70 -20.89
C ILE A 785 -30.05 -1.67 -21.57
N ILE A 786 -28.87 -2.08 -22.03
CA ILE A 786 -27.94 -1.22 -22.76
C ILE A 786 -28.59 -0.70 -24.06
N SER A 787 -29.20 -1.59 -24.84
CA SER A 787 -29.90 -1.24 -26.09
C SER A 787 -31.09 -0.33 -25.85
N TRP A 788 -31.83 -0.54 -24.76
CA TRP A 788 -32.89 0.36 -24.32
C TRP A 788 -32.37 1.78 -24.08
N HIS A 789 -31.29 1.94 -23.31
CA HIS A 789 -30.68 3.26 -23.07
C HIS A 789 -30.16 3.94 -24.35
N VAL A 790 -29.56 3.19 -25.27
CA VAL A 790 -29.12 3.74 -26.56
C VAL A 790 -30.32 4.18 -27.40
N GLN A 791 -31.39 3.39 -27.44
CA GLN A 791 -32.63 3.73 -28.13
C GLN A 791 -33.36 4.92 -27.50
N ARG A 792 -33.19 5.17 -26.20
CA ARG A 792 -33.62 6.42 -25.54
C ARG A 792 -32.82 7.65 -25.99
N GLY A 793 -31.72 7.47 -26.71
CA GLY A 793 -30.84 8.53 -27.19
C GLY A 793 -29.78 8.94 -26.17
N THR A 794 -29.32 8.00 -25.34
CA THR A 794 -28.26 8.24 -24.35
C THR A 794 -27.02 7.42 -24.68
N VAL A 795 -25.83 7.97 -24.45
CA VAL A 795 -24.56 7.24 -24.49
C VAL A 795 -24.46 6.42 -23.19
N VAL A 796 -24.08 5.16 -23.27
CA VAL A 796 -24.05 4.25 -22.11
C VAL A 796 -22.62 3.95 -21.66
N LEU A 797 -22.40 3.95 -20.35
CA LEU A 797 -21.09 3.74 -19.74
C LEU A 797 -21.07 2.48 -18.85
N PRO A 798 -21.28 1.27 -19.41
CA PRO A 798 -21.18 0.06 -18.62
C PRO A 798 -19.72 -0.18 -18.20
N LYS A 799 -19.50 -0.38 -16.89
CA LYS A 799 -18.19 -0.74 -16.35
C LYS A 799 -18.02 -2.25 -16.28
N SER A 800 -16.91 -2.76 -16.80
CA SER A 800 -16.50 -4.16 -16.63
C SER A 800 -14.98 -4.30 -16.69
N VAL A 801 -14.45 -5.28 -15.97
CA VAL A 801 -13.06 -5.78 -16.12
C VAL A 801 -13.03 -7.21 -16.66
N THR A 802 -14.20 -7.81 -16.88
CA THR A 802 -14.34 -9.16 -17.43
C THR A 802 -14.40 -9.07 -18.96
N PRO A 803 -13.46 -9.68 -19.70
CA PRO A 803 -13.36 -9.55 -21.15
C PRO A 803 -14.65 -9.87 -21.92
N SER A 804 -15.29 -10.99 -21.61
CA SER A 804 -16.54 -11.40 -22.29
C SER A 804 -17.66 -10.38 -22.13
N ARG A 805 -17.80 -9.78 -20.94
CA ARG A 805 -18.80 -8.73 -20.69
C ARG A 805 -18.47 -7.43 -21.42
N ILE A 806 -17.18 -7.09 -21.55
CA ILE A 806 -16.75 -5.89 -22.30
C ILE A 806 -17.16 -6.06 -23.76
N GLU A 807 -16.85 -7.20 -24.38
CA GLU A 807 -17.25 -7.50 -25.76
C GLU A 807 -18.78 -7.52 -25.91
N GLU A 808 -19.49 -8.19 -25.00
CA GLU A 808 -20.95 -8.29 -25.02
C GLU A 808 -21.64 -6.92 -24.95
N ASN A 809 -21.18 -6.02 -24.07
CA ASN A 809 -21.76 -4.70 -23.86
C ASN A 809 -21.67 -3.77 -25.08
N LEU A 810 -20.75 -4.05 -26.02
CA LEU A 810 -20.58 -3.28 -27.25
C LEU A 810 -21.65 -3.61 -28.31
N HIS A 811 -22.31 -4.77 -28.19
CA HIS A 811 -23.31 -5.24 -29.14
C HIS A 811 -24.68 -4.62 -28.84
N VAL A 812 -24.91 -3.44 -29.39
CA VAL A 812 -26.16 -2.69 -29.29
C VAL A 812 -27.05 -2.97 -30.50
N PHE A 813 -28.35 -3.16 -30.26
CA PHE A 813 -29.34 -3.36 -31.30
C PHE A 813 -30.60 -2.51 -31.04
N LYS A 814 -31.52 -2.47 -32.01
CA LYS A 814 -32.79 -1.75 -31.88
C LYS A 814 -33.86 -2.69 -31.35
N LEU A 815 -34.46 -2.35 -30.23
CA LEU A 815 -35.66 -3.01 -29.69
C LEU A 815 -36.88 -2.65 -30.54
N THR A 816 -37.83 -3.56 -30.65
CA THR A 816 -39.13 -3.24 -31.28
C THR A 816 -39.86 -2.17 -30.46
N GLU A 817 -40.79 -1.45 -31.08
CA GLU A 817 -41.56 -0.43 -30.36
C GLU A 817 -42.35 -1.03 -29.19
N GLU A 818 -42.86 -2.25 -29.34
CA GLU A 818 -43.54 -2.98 -28.27
C GLU A 818 -42.61 -3.27 -27.09
N GLN A 819 -41.43 -3.85 -27.35
CA GLN A 819 -40.43 -4.17 -26.32
C GLN A 819 -39.92 -2.91 -25.61
N PHE A 820 -39.64 -1.86 -26.40
CA PHE A 820 -39.20 -0.56 -25.88
C PHE A 820 -40.25 0.07 -24.97
N ASN A 821 -41.51 0.14 -25.41
CA ASN A 821 -42.60 0.70 -24.62
C ASN A 821 -42.90 -0.11 -23.36
N LYS A 822 -42.76 -1.44 -23.44
CA LYS A 822 -42.90 -2.34 -22.28
C LYS A 822 -41.85 -2.04 -21.21
N LEU A 823 -40.59 -1.83 -21.60
CA LEU A 823 -39.51 -1.43 -20.68
C LEU A 823 -39.71 -0.02 -20.14
N GLU A 824 -40.09 0.96 -20.96
CA GLU A 824 -40.39 2.32 -20.50
C GLU A 824 -41.49 2.32 -19.44
N LYS A 825 -42.58 1.58 -19.69
CA LYS A 825 -43.70 1.45 -18.73
C LYS A 825 -43.27 0.75 -17.45
N ALA A 826 -42.44 -0.29 -17.54
CA ALA A 826 -41.94 -1.04 -16.39
C ALA A 826 -40.95 -0.22 -15.53
N ALA A 827 -40.06 0.56 -16.16
CA ALA A 827 -39.15 1.46 -15.45
C ALA A 827 -39.90 2.65 -14.82
N ALA A 828 -41.01 3.10 -15.42
CA ALA A 828 -41.84 4.17 -14.88
C ALA A 828 -42.82 3.70 -13.79
N SER A 829 -42.96 2.39 -13.54
CA SER A 829 -43.96 1.86 -12.59
C SER A 829 -43.53 1.93 -11.12
N HIS A 830 -42.29 2.32 -10.85
CA HIS A 830 -41.76 2.50 -9.49
C HIS A 830 -41.20 3.92 -9.32
N PRO A 831 -41.12 4.44 -8.08
CA PRO A 831 -40.44 5.70 -7.84
C PRO A 831 -38.96 5.63 -8.26
N PRO A 832 -38.36 6.75 -8.72
CA PRO A 832 -36.93 6.79 -9.00
C PRO A 832 -36.10 6.46 -7.75
N HIS A 833 -35.17 5.52 -7.90
CA HIS A 833 -34.27 5.10 -6.82
C HIS A 833 -32.82 5.30 -7.24
N ARG A 834 -32.23 6.40 -6.75
CA ARG A 834 -30.84 6.79 -6.99
C ARG A 834 -29.92 6.17 -5.94
N VAL A 835 -28.84 5.50 -6.37
CA VAL A 835 -27.84 4.92 -5.44
C VAL A 835 -26.68 5.88 -5.21
N VAL A 836 -26.30 6.66 -6.22
CA VAL A 836 -25.18 7.58 -6.14
C VAL A 836 -25.69 8.95 -5.69
N ASP A 837 -26.00 9.06 -4.40
CA ASP A 837 -26.41 10.31 -3.76
C ASP A 837 -25.50 10.69 -2.57
N PRO A 838 -24.51 11.57 -2.79
CA PRO A 838 -23.66 12.06 -1.72
C PRO A 838 -24.26 13.25 -0.94
N SER A 839 -25.50 13.66 -1.21
CA SER A 839 -26.11 14.88 -0.65
C SER A 839 -26.02 14.95 0.88
N LYS A 840 -26.40 13.86 1.56
CA LYS A 840 -26.32 13.75 3.03
C LYS A 840 -24.89 13.89 3.55
N LYS A 841 -23.91 13.34 2.81
CA LYS A 841 -22.49 13.39 3.20
C LYS A 841 -21.91 14.79 3.03
N TRP A 842 -22.33 15.52 2.02
CA TRP A 842 -21.82 16.87 1.71
C TRP A 842 -22.64 17.99 2.34
N GLY A 843 -23.80 17.68 2.94
CA GLY A 843 -24.67 18.69 3.55
C GLY A 843 -25.35 19.59 2.52
N VAL A 844 -25.41 19.18 1.25
CA VAL A 844 -26.05 19.91 0.15
C VAL A 844 -26.98 18.96 -0.57
N ASP A 845 -28.25 19.33 -0.71
CA ASP A 845 -29.18 18.61 -1.59
C ASP A 845 -28.79 18.91 -3.05
N ILE A 846 -28.17 17.94 -3.71
CA ILE A 846 -27.61 18.08 -5.06
C ILE A 846 -28.70 18.04 -6.12
N PHE A 847 -29.65 17.14 -5.93
CA PHE A 847 -30.67 16.80 -6.91
C PHE A 847 -31.95 17.61 -6.70
N GLU A 848 -32.20 18.03 -5.45
CA GLU A 848 -33.33 18.88 -5.08
C GLU A 848 -34.65 18.36 -5.64
N ASP A 849 -34.82 17.03 -5.61
CA ASP A 849 -35.95 16.32 -6.21
C ASP A 849 -37.30 16.76 -5.58
N SER A 850 -37.26 17.35 -4.38
CA SER A 850 -38.42 17.96 -3.71
C SER A 850 -38.84 19.34 -4.26
N LYS A 851 -38.00 19.98 -5.07
CA LYS A 851 -38.22 21.33 -5.63
C LYS A 851 -38.40 21.33 -7.15
N GLN A 852 -38.42 20.16 -7.79
CA GLN A 852 -38.57 19.99 -9.23
C GLN A 852 -40.03 19.98 -9.68
#